data_AF-A0A0S8E9X4-F1
#
_entry.id   AF-A0A0S8E9X4-F1
#
_cell.length_a   1.000
_cell.length_b   1.000
_cell.length_c   1.000
_cell.angle_alpha   90.00
_cell.angle_beta   90.00
_cell.angle_gamma   90.00
#
_symmetry.space_group_name_H-M   'P 1'
#
loop_
_entity.id
_entity.type
_entity.pdbx_description
1 polymer ?
#
loop_
_entity_poly.entity_id
_entity_poly.type
_entity_poly.pdbx_seq_one_letter_code
_entity_poly.pdbx_strand_id
1 'polypeptide(L)'
;MKIRLSLSLSSTIVTFLCLMIPPTAAARVSCIRLTSNHIADTTDLGRFRQFHRWKDKTGNELALAIWRYLCDYETGLYHFNEILEGPDPFDEYATVRDPLKILNSYNMAYCGIFGPVTDGVFQGVGFTQGRSFGLEAWNHCATELWYDNSWHYLDVDVRGALLRPDGIVASLAEAKVNRSLWVNPDSTIEPFFPKDPDKARLFDIYKDSRVHNYYRWFQAGHTMDFYLRSGESFTRFWTPQGGRWHHLPIYAKTKWIRNLIEQYPRGPKPNHREFTRWNHGNGLFCYRPILTRTYTDFEDGCYEVTNLQPAEQGLQIVRDGDAEVTFEVFTPYIIVPQVNDLDDPNDDTDASVAIVRGPIRLEVLISLDHGLSWQQVEKIQPHNIAAIDLTSIVRGTYGYLLKLKTSGPAGSTAIDLFSLKTWVQVAPTSLPALKKGKTTFQYSTGDRYNRQTIPMLINPNTANPEDLKKYVLDMPDDYDPNRHTSRIRGEIILRLSAPPAARISWFTVGATFRTHQREQAKNTDNRIAYAVDRPEGFTEIYESQVPTWVNHWRYNWDQDVVLSEPADTVYVKYTANTGLNTIRACLHLLANRKLRNQIKTVHTYRIGGQLKSAEKWLTKPTAYTIECSAEPENVSVKLEVPHEEH
;
A
#
# COMPACT_ATOMS: atom_id res chain seq x y z
N MET A 1 1.07 -88.82 9.29
CA MET A 1 1.74 -87.49 9.18
C MET A 1 1.15 -86.79 7.96
N LYS A 2 0.28 -85.78 8.09
CA LYS A 2 0.59 -84.34 8.31
C LYS A 2 1.51 -83.82 7.18
N ILE A 3 1.16 -82.87 6.30
CA ILE A 3 0.30 -81.67 6.40
C ILE A 3 -0.24 -81.24 5.02
N ARG A 4 -1.48 -80.73 5.00
CA ARG A 4 -2.12 -79.98 3.90
C ARG A 4 -1.60 -78.53 3.89
N LEU A 5 -1.40 -77.95 2.71
CA LEU A 5 -1.45 -76.50 2.52
C LEU A 5 -2.13 -76.17 1.19
N SER A 6 -3.36 -75.67 1.31
CA SER A 6 -4.13 -75.00 0.26
C SER A 6 -3.87 -73.50 0.39
N LEU A 7 -3.30 -72.88 -0.65
CA LEU A 7 -3.21 -71.42 -0.79
C LEU A 7 -4.24 -70.98 -1.83
N SER A 8 -5.30 -70.30 -1.35
CA SER A 8 -6.23 -69.55 -2.19
C SER A 8 -5.65 -68.16 -2.46
N LEU A 9 -5.33 -67.87 -3.72
CA LEU A 9 -5.10 -66.50 -4.17
C LEU A 9 -6.45 -65.79 -4.33
N SER A 10 -6.78 -64.89 -3.42
CA SER A 10 -7.84 -63.91 -3.59
C SER A 10 -7.23 -62.65 -4.22
N SER A 11 -7.51 -62.42 -5.49
CA SER A 11 -7.15 -61.19 -6.21
C SER A 11 -8.08 -60.05 -5.81
N THR A 12 -7.63 -59.21 -4.87
CA THR A 12 -8.29 -57.94 -4.54
C THR A 12 -7.97 -56.92 -5.63
N ILE A 13 -8.94 -56.63 -6.49
CA ILE A 13 -8.87 -55.53 -7.46
C ILE A 13 -9.05 -54.21 -6.68
N VAL A 14 -7.94 -53.50 -6.46
CA VAL A 14 -7.95 -52.12 -5.96
C VAL A 14 -8.22 -51.21 -7.16
N THR A 15 -9.47 -50.81 -7.33
CA THR A 15 -9.85 -49.79 -8.32
C THR A 15 -9.32 -48.44 -7.84
N PHE A 16 -8.18 -48.01 -8.38
CA PHE A 16 -7.68 -46.64 -8.23
C PHE A 16 -8.66 -45.73 -8.98
N LEU A 17 -9.61 -45.15 -8.25
CA LEU A 17 -10.46 -44.08 -8.77
C LEU A 17 -9.55 -42.86 -8.94
N CYS A 18 -9.00 -42.68 -10.15
CA CYS A 18 -8.38 -41.42 -10.54
C CYS A 18 -9.47 -40.34 -10.46
N LEU A 19 -9.47 -39.59 -9.36
CA LEU A 19 -10.19 -38.33 -9.22
C LEU A 19 -9.73 -37.45 -10.39
N MET A 20 -10.57 -37.36 -11.42
CA MET A 20 -10.46 -36.37 -12.48
C MET A 20 -10.57 -35.02 -11.78
N ILE A 21 -9.42 -34.36 -11.56
CA ILE A 21 -9.39 -33.00 -11.03
C ILE A 21 -10.12 -32.15 -12.09
N PRO A 22 -11.27 -31.55 -11.77
CA PRO A 22 -12.00 -30.75 -12.73
C PRO A 22 -11.08 -29.63 -13.26
N PRO A 23 -11.23 -29.22 -14.54
CA PRO A 23 -10.47 -28.13 -15.10
C PRO A 23 -10.58 -26.90 -14.18
N THR A 24 -9.44 -26.34 -13.79
CA THR A 24 -9.36 -25.23 -12.86
C THR A 24 -10.11 -24.02 -13.43
N ALA A 25 -11.24 -23.66 -12.80
CA ALA A 25 -11.97 -22.43 -13.09
C ALA A 25 -11.03 -21.20 -12.94
N ALA A 26 -11.21 -20.20 -13.81
CA ALA A 26 -10.41 -18.98 -13.79
C ALA A 26 -10.97 -18.01 -12.72
N ALA A 27 -10.14 -17.29 -11.96
CA ALA A 27 -10.55 -16.97 -10.59
C ALA A 27 -10.47 -15.52 -10.07
N ARG A 28 -9.57 -14.67 -10.57
CA ARG A 28 -9.37 -13.30 -10.01
C ARG A 28 -8.94 -12.33 -11.08
N VAL A 29 -9.26 -11.05 -10.93
CA VAL A 29 -8.64 -9.98 -11.73
C VAL A 29 -7.57 -9.30 -10.88
N SER A 30 -6.31 -9.51 -11.23
CA SER A 30 -5.14 -9.03 -10.50
C SER A 30 -4.55 -7.74 -11.07
N CYS A 31 -3.90 -6.98 -10.20
CA CYS A 31 -3.20 -5.73 -10.49
C CYS A 31 -4.04 -4.78 -11.35
N ILE A 32 -5.32 -4.60 -10.96
CA ILE A 32 -6.28 -3.79 -11.71
C ILE A 32 -5.80 -2.34 -11.71
N ARG A 33 -5.72 -1.74 -12.89
CA ARG A 33 -5.40 -0.33 -13.06
C ARG A 33 -6.40 0.33 -13.97
N LEU A 34 -6.90 1.48 -13.52
CA LEU A 34 -7.74 2.35 -14.31
C LEU A 34 -7.19 3.77 -14.21
N THR A 35 -6.69 4.29 -15.33
CA THR A 35 -6.12 5.62 -15.44
C THR A 35 -6.93 6.47 -16.41
N SER A 36 -6.78 7.80 -16.36
CA SER A 36 -7.29 8.72 -17.38
C SER A 36 -6.15 9.53 -17.96
N ASN A 37 -6.36 10.11 -19.15
CA ASN A 37 -5.36 10.97 -19.78
C ASN A 37 -5.13 12.31 -19.04
N HIS A 38 -5.85 12.58 -17.95
CA HIS A 38 -5.74 13.83 -17.19
C HIS A 38 -4.90 13.72 -15.92
N ILE A 39 -4.76 12.51 -15.36
CA ILE A 39 -4.13 12.23 -14.07
C ILE A 39 -2.98 11.25 -14.31
N ALA A 40 -1.81 11.51 -13.72
CA ALA A 40 -0.67 10.63 -13.87
C ALA A 40 -0.89 9.30 -13.14
N ASP A 41 -0.36 8.21 -13.69
CA ASP A 41 -0.47 6.89 -13.06
C ASP A 41 0.48 6.81 -11.85
N THR A 42 -0.06 7.04 -10.65
CA THR A 42 0.69 6.97 -9.39
C THR A 42 0.74 5.57 -8.80
N THR A 43 0.30 4.53 -9.52
CA THR A 43 0.37 3.14 -9.01
C THR A 43 1.79 2.59 -8.93
N ASP A 44 2.71 3.19 -9.69
CA ASP A 44 4.12 2.87 -9.76
C ASP A 44 4.89 4.09 -10.23
N LEU A 45 6.05 4.40 -9.65
CA LEU A 45 6.81 5.59 -10.02
C LEU A 45 7.42 5.49 -11.43
N GLY A 46 7.73 4.28 -11.90
CA GLY A 46 8.13 4.04 -13.28
C GLY A 46 7.00 4.32 -14.28
N ARG A 47 5.74 4.08 -13.90
CA ARG A 47 4.55 4.46 -14.70
C ARG A 47 4.23 5.94 -14.58
N PHE A 48 4.41 6.53 -13.40
CA PHE A 48 4.27 7.98 -13.19
C PHE A 48 5.21 8.75 -14.12
N ARG A 49 6.44 8.24 -14.32
CA ARG A 49 7.40 8.75 -15.32
C ARG A 49 6.85 8.75 -16.75
N GLN A 50 5.94 7.84 -17.11
CA GLN A 50 5.38 7.70 -18.46
C GLN A 50 4.22 8.68 -18.76
N PHE A 51 3.87 9.57 -17.84
CA PHE A 51 2.79 10.52 -18.10
C PHE A 51 3.13 11.47 -19.24
N HIS A 52 2.21 11.62 -20.18
CA HIS A 52 2.42 12.30 -21.46
C HIS A 52 2.93 13.75 -21.36
N ARG A 53 2.67 14.46 -20.24
CA ARG A 53 3.15 15.84 -20.05
C ARG A 53 4.65 15.94 -19.80
N TRP A 54 5.30 14.86 -19.37
CA TRP A 54 6.73 14.90 -19.04
C TRP A 54 7.53 13.66 -19.42
N LYS A 55 6.93 12.59 -19.97
CA LYS A 55 7.64 11.36 -20.34
C LYS A 55 8.88 11.59 -21.22
N ASP A 56 8.84 12.62 -22.06
CA ASP A 56 9.92 12.97 -23.00
C ASP A 56 10.86 14.08 -22.45
N LYS A 57 10.61 14.58 -21.24
CA LYS A 57 11.42 15.61 -20.57
C LYS A 57 12.56 15.00 -19.77
N THR A 58 13.64 15.75 -19.58
CA THR A 58 14.80 15.40 -18.74
C THR A 58 15.25 16.60 -17.91
N GLY A 59 16.19 16.39 -16.96
CA GLY A 59 16.84 17.46 -16.19
C GLY A 59 15.85 18.44 -15.55
N ASN A 60 16.15 19.74 -15.67
CA ASN A 60 15.33 20.84 -15.12
C ASN A 60 13.86 20.79 -15.59
N GLU A 61 13.61 20.50 -16.86
CA GLU A 61 12.25 20.48 -17.40
C GLU A 61 11.40 19.37 -16.77
N LEU A 62 11.97 18.18 -16.60
CA LEU A 62 11.30 17.07 -15.93
C LEU A 62 11.03 17.40 -14.46
N ALA A 63 12.05 17.92 -13.77
CA ALA A 63 11.97 18.29 -12.36
C ALA A 63 10.83 19.29 -12.11
N LEU A 64 10.79 20.38 -12.88
CA LEU A 64 9.76 21.41 -12.75
C LEU A 64 8.37 20.92 -13.16
N ALA A 65 8.26 20.08 -14.18
CA ALA A 65 6.96 19.53 -14.60
C ALA A 65 6.31 18.67 -13.51
N ILE A 66 7.10 17.82 -12.86
CA ILE A 66 6.64 16.97 -11.75
C ILE A 66 6.37 17.82 -10.51
N TRP A 67 7.27 18.74 -10.13
CA TRP A 67 7.05 19.61 -8.98
C TRP A 67 5.75 20.43 -9.15
N ARG A 68 5.50 20.99 -10.34
CA ARG A 68 4.23 21.69 -10.64
C ARG A 68 3.02 20.78 -10.47
N TYR A 69 3.11 19.52 -10.89
CA TYR A 69 2.04 18.54 -10.69
C TYR A 69 1.78 18.29 -9.19
N LEU A 70 2.85 18.13 -8.40
CA LEU A 70 2.74 17.91 -6.95
C LEU A 70 2.28 19.16 -6.17
N CYS A 71 2.37 20.36 -6.77
CA CYS A 71 1.88 21.61 -6.20
C CYS A 71 0.61 22.15 -6.87
N ASP A 72 0.02 21.44 -7.82
CA ASP A 72 -1.14 21.89 -8.58
C ASP A 72 -2.42 21.86 -7.73
N TYR A 73 -3.42 22.66 -8.09
CA TYR A 73 -4.68 22.72 -7.33
C TYR A 73 -5.50 21.42 -7.41
N GLU A 74 -5.46 20.74 -8.55
CA GLU A 74 -6.23 19.52 -8.81
C GLU A 74 -5.45 18.25 -8.46
N THR A 75 -4.13 18.27 -8.55
CA THR A 75 -3.26 17.08 -8.40
C THR A 75 -2.27 17.17 -7.25
N GLY A 76 -2.15 18.35 -6.63
CA GLY A 76 -1.13 18.62 -5.65
C GLY A 76 -1.41 18.11 -4.25
N LEU A 77 -0.32 17.82 -3.55
CA LEU A 77 -0.27 17.47 -2.14
C LEU A 77 -0.51 18.72 -1.29
N TYR A 78 -0.94 18.51 -0.04
CA TYR A 78 -1.19 19.61 0.89
C TYR A 78 -0.61 19.39 2.29
N HIS A 79 -0.21 20.51 2.92
CA HIS A 79 0.28 20.51 4.28
C HIS A 79 -0.81 20.11 5.28
N PHE A 80 -0.49 19.14 6.12
CA PHE A 80 -1.24 18.71 7.28
C PHE A 80 -0.25 18.29 8.39
N ASN A 81 -0.65 17.39 9.28
CA ASN A 81 0.16 16.89 10.38
C ASN A 81 0.84 15.54 10.04
N GLU A 82 1.56 14.98 11.01
CA GLU A 82 2.23 13.68 10.92
C GLU A 82 1.32 12.51 10.57
N ILE A 83 1.86 11.51 9.88
CA ILE A 83 1.15 10.28 9.54
C ILE A 83 1.99 9.12 10.07
N LEU A 84 1.44 8.37 11.02
CA LEU A 84 2.08 7.23 11.65
C LEU A 84 1.32 5.95 11.27
N GLU A 85 2.06 4.90 10.90
CA GLU A 85 1.52 3.58 10.60
C GLU A 85 2.28 2.48 11.35
N GLY A 86 1.59 1.37 11.58
CA GLY A 86 2.16 0.19 12.19
C GLY A 86 2.38 0.32 13.70
N PRO A 87 2.83 -0.76 14.35
CA PRO A 87 2.91 -0.86 15.80
C PRO A 87 4.27 -0.45 16.38
N ASP A 88 5.13 0.22 15.62
CA ASP A 88 6.45 0.61 16.11
C ASP A 88 6.32 1.73 17.16
N PRO A 89 6.86 1.56 18.37
CA PRO A 89 6.74 2.57 19.43
C PRO A 89 7.57 3.83 19.17
N PHE A 90 8.48 3.82 18.19
CA PHE A 90 9.27 4.98 17.83
C PHE A 90 8.75 5.62 16.54
N ASP A 91 8.14 6.81 16.68
CA ASP A 91 7.47 7.54 15.60
C ASP A 91 8.33 7.72 14.34
N GLU A 92 9.66 7.79 14.49
CA GLU A 92 10.58 7.90 13.35
C GLU A 92 10.44 6.73 12.36
N TYR A 93 10.09 5.54 12.84
CA TYR A 93 9.86 4.33 12.05
C TYR A 93 8.40 4.15 11.62
N ALA A 94 7.46 4.61 12.45
CA ALA A 94 6.04 4.62 12.10
C ALA A 94 5.69 5.72 11.08
N THR A 95 6.46 6.80 11.02
CA THR A 95 6.21 7.93 10.11
C THR A 95 6.28 7.47 8.67
N VAL A 96 5.17 7.64 7.96
CA VAL A 96 5.02 7.28 6.55
C VAL A 96 5.84 8.22 5.68
N ARG A 97 6.85 7.67 5.01
CA ARG A 97 7.66 8.38 4.01
C ARG A 97 7.73 7.62 2.69
N ASP A 98 6.75 6.76 2.42
CA ASP A 98 6.62 6.03 1.15
C ASP A 98 5.89 6.89 0.11
N PRO A 99 6.49 7.20 -1.05
CA PRO A 99 5.85 8.01 -2.07
C PRO A 99 4.52 7.47 -2.58
N LEU A 100 4.37 6.16 -2.73
CA LEU A 100 3.14 5.56 -3.24
C LEU A 100 2.01 5.70 -2.22
N LYS A 101 2.29 5.53 -0.93
CA LYS A 101 1.30 5.77 0.13
C LYS A 101 0.85 7.23 0.17
N ILE A 102 1.79 8.17 0.11
CA ILE A 102 1.45 9.60 0.14
C ILE A 102 0.62 10.00 -1.09
N LEU A 103 1.01 9.56 -2.29
CA LEU A 103 0.33 9.90 -3.54
C LEU A 103 -1.06 9.25 -3.65
N ASN A 104 -1.28 8.05 -3.08
CA ASN A 104 -2.51 7.29 -3.33
C ASN A 104 -3.45 7.14 -2.12
N SER A 105 -2.97 7.22 -0.88
CA SER A 105 -3.78 7.02 0.33
C SER A 105 -4.00 8.30 1.13
N TYR A 106 -3.00 9.19 1.21
CA TYR A 106 -3.03 10.32 2.13
C TYR A 106 -3.26 11.67 1.46
N ASN A 107 -2.63 11.94 0.31
CA ASN A 107 -2.61 13.26 -0.35
C ASN A 107 -2.07 14.42 0.52
N MET A 108 -1.53 14.12 1.70
CA MET A 108 -1.20 15.08 2.73
C MET A 108 0.02 14.62 3.50
N ALA A 109 0.74 15.57 4.08
CA ALA A 109 1.82 15.35 5.04
C ALA A 109 2.28 16.70 5.60
N TYR A 110 3.35 16.71 6.40
CA TYR A 110 4.09 17.94 6.72
C TYR A 110 5.49 17.90 6.08
N CYS A 111 6.25 18.99 6.20
CA CYS A 111 7.58 19.15 5.59
C CYS A 111 8.54 17.97 5.84
N GLY A 112 8.60 17.42 7.07
CA GLY A 112 9.45 16.29 7.44
C GLY A 112 9.12 14.96 6.73
N ILE A 113 7.95 14.89 6.09
CA ILE A 113 7.55 13.80 5.20
C ILE A 113 7.72 14.21 3.74
N PHE A 114 7.27 15.41 3.35
CA PHE A 114 7.32 15.84 1.95
C PHE A 114 8.72 16.00 1.39
N GLY A 115 9.70 16.46 2.18
CA GLY A 115 11.10 16.48 1.74
C GLY A 115 11.57 15.09 1.29
N PRO A 116 11.59 14.08 2.19
CA PRO A 116 11.92 12.71 1.81
C PRO A 116 11.07 12.14 0.68
N VAL A 117 9.75 12.29 0.75
CA VAL A 117 8.85 11.71 -0.25
C VAL A 117 9.10 12.29 -1.65
N THR A 118 9.39 13.59 -1.74
CA THR A 118 9.73 14.24 -3.00
C THR A 118 11.05 13.68 -3.57
N ASP A 119 12.07 13.48 -2.73
CA ASP A 119 13.30 12.75 -3.11
C ASP A 119 12.95 11.34 -3.65
N GLY A 120 12.10 10.59 -2.95
CA GLY A 120 11.64 9.26 -3.38
C GLY A 120 10.88 9.26 -4.71
N VAL A 121 9.99 10.24 -4.95
CA VAL A 121 9.31 10.40 -6.25
C VAL A 121 10.33 10.63 -7.36
N PHE A 122 11.28 11.55 -7.16
CA PHE A 122 12.27 11.87 -8.18
C PHE A 122 13.21 10.71 -8.47
N GLN A 123 13.65 9.98 -7.46
CA GLN A 123 14.44 8.78 -7.69
C GLN A 123 13.65 7.70 -8.44
N GLY A 124 12.38 7.50 -8.10
CA GLY A 124 11.51 6.53 -8.78
C GLY A 124 11.19 6.87 -10.24
N VAL A 125 11.31 8.13 -10.66
CA VAL A 125 11.15 8.53 -12.07
C VAL A 125 12.47 8.58 -12.85
N GLY A 126 13.60 8.26 -12.20
CA GLY A 126 14.89 8.06 -12.85
C GLY A 126 16.00 9.07 -12.50
N PHE A 127 15.80 9.99 -11.54
CA PHE A 127 16.93 10.77 -11.02
C PHE A 127 17.82 9.88 -10.15
N THR A 128 19.11 9.81 -10.42
CA THR A 128 20.01 8.87 -9.71
C THR A 128 20.53 9.41 -8.39
N GLN A 129 20.39 10.71 -8.15
CA GLN A 129 20.90 11.40 -6.97
C GLN A 129 19.90 12.44 -6.50
N GLY A 130 19.48 12.30 -5.25
CA GLY A 130 18.61 13.23 -4.54
C GLY A 130 18.93 13.20 -3.05
N ARG A 131 18.50 14.26 -2.37
CA ARG A 131 18.57 14.34 -0.91
C ARG A 131 17.42 15.17 -0.39
N SER A 132 16.91 14.81 0.78
CA SER A 132 16.15 15.75 1.60
C SER A 132 17.09 16.49 2.53
N PHE A 133 16.68 17.65 3.01
CA PHE A 133 17.47 18.40 3.99
C PHE A 133 16.58 19.15 4.98
N GLY A 134 17.03 19.26 6.22
CA GLY A 134 16.40 20.06 7.26
C GLY A 134 17.06 21.43 7.44
N LEU A 135 16.25 22.46 7.70
CA LEU A 135 16.64 23.81 8.06
C LEU A 135 16.31 24.05 9.54
N GLU A 136 17.32 24.06 10.39
CA GLU A 136 17.14 24.13 11.84
C GLU A 136 16.38 25.39 12.29
N ALA A 137 16.71 26.57 11.74
CA ALA A 137 16.07 27.82 12.17
C ALA A 137 14.63 27.97 11.69
N TRP A 138 14.19 27.16 10.71
CA TRP A 138 12.80 27.15 10.24
C TRP A 138 11.99 25.98 10.77
N ASN A 139 12.65 24.95 11.31
CA ASN A 139 12.04 23.62 11.52
C ASN A 139 11.35 23.10 10.25
N HIS A 140 12.05 23.23 9.12
CA HIS A 140 11.52 22.91 7.79
C HIS A 140 12.37 21.86 7.08
N CYS A 141 11.75 21.10 6.18
CA CYS A 141 12.45 20.09 5.39
C CYS A 141 12.02 20.18 3.92
N ALA A 142 12.98 20.14 3.01
CA ALA A 142 12.78 20.23 1.57
C ALA A 142 13.73 19.27 0.82
N THR A 143 13.81 19.39 -0.52
CA THR A 143 14.54 18.44 -1.39
C THR A 143 15.54 19.16 -2.28
N GLU A 144 16.68 18.51 -2.55
CA GLU A 144 17.53 18.83 -3.69
C GLU A 144 17.72 17.61 -4.59
N LEU A 145 17.75 17.86 -5.90
CA LEU A 145 18.07 16.85 -6.91
C LEU A 145 19.41 17.18 -7.56
N TRP A 146 20.16 16.16 -7.97
CA TRP A 146 21.37 16.34 -8.75
C TRP A 146 21.11 15.98 -10.22
N TYR A 147 21.21 16.97 -11.09
CA TYR A 147 21.18 16.83 -12.54
C TYR A 147 22.00 17.94 -13.17
N ASP A 148 22.38 17.79 -14.45
CA ASP A 148 23.19 18.79 -15.17
C ASP A 148 24.45 19.25 -14.41
N ASN A 149 25.04 18.32 -13.63
CA ASN A 149 26.22 18.51 -12.77
C ASN A 149 26.07 19.53 -11.62
N SER A 150 24.85 19.79 -11.14
CA SER A 150 24.60 20.64 -9.97
C SER A 150 23.42 20.16 -9.12
N TRP A 151 23.31 20.70 -7.90
CA TRP A 151 22.16 20.51 -7.03
C TRP A 151 21.05 21.53 -7.35
N HIS A 152 19.79 21.13 -7.19
CA HIS A 152 18.62 21.95 -7.54
C HIS A 152 17.52 21.81 -6.48
N TYR A 153 17.13 22.91 -5.84
CA TYR A 153 16.19 23.00 -4.73
C TYR A 153 14.72 22.92 -5.17
N LEU A 154 13.95 22.04 -4.54
CA LEU A 154 12.51 21.89 -4.76
C LEU A 154 11.78 21.71 -3.43
N ASP A 155 10.65 22.41 -3.28
CA ASP A 155 9.83 22.37 -2.09
C ASP A 155 8.34 22.26 -2.41
N VAL A 156 7.76 21.14 -2.02
CA VAL A 156 6.34 20.83 -2.23
C VAL A 156 5.47 21.38 -1.09
N ASP A 157 6.01 21.46 0.13
CA ASP A 157 5.24 21.77 1.34
C ASP A 157 4.82 23.25 1.37
N VAL A 158 5.80 24.14 1.19
CA VAL A 158 5.57 25.59 1.07
C VAL A 158 5.44 26.03 -0.38
N ARG A 159 5.47 25.10 -1.33
CA ARG A 159 5.25 25.35 -2.76
C ARG A 159 6.22 26.39 -3.32
N GLY A 160 7.51 26.07 -3.26
CA GLY A 160 8.58 26.96 -3.67
C GLY A 160 9.65 26.29 -4.52
N ALA A 161 10.06 26.98 -5.58
CA ALA A 161 11.30 26.74 -6.31
C ALA A 161 11.90 28.11 -6.68
N LEU A 162 13.22 28.21 -6.63
CA LEU A 162 13.95 29.45 -6.95
C LEU A 162 14.57 29.27 -8.33
N LEU A 163 14.28 30.16 -9.27
CA LEU A 163 14.87 30.11 -10.60
C LEU A 163 16.01 31.12 -10.73
N ARG A 164 17.11 30.67 -11.32
CA ARG A 164 18.17 31.53 -11.81
C ARG A 164 17.70 32.29 -13.07
N PRO A 165 18.44 33.31 -13.54
CA PRO A 165 18.07 34.06 -14.75
C PRO A 165 17.99 33.21 -16.03
N ASP A 166 18.65 32.06 -16.06
CA ASP A 166 18.61 31.10 -17.17
C ASP A 166 17.41 30.14 -17.10
N GLY A 167 16.52 30.29 -16.11
CA GLY A 167 15.35 29.43 -15.90
C GLY A 167 15.66 28.08 -15.25
N ILE A 168 16.91 27.82 -14.86
CA ILE A 168 17.30 26.63 -14.11
C ILE A 168 17.02 26.85 -12.63
N VAL A 169 16.52 25.80 -11.96
CA VAL A 169 16.31 25.81 -10.52
C VAL A 169 17.65 26.03 -9.79
N ALA A 170 17.71 26.97 -8.86
CA ALA A 170 18.90 27.20 -8.04
C ALA A 170 19.11 26.07 -7.01
N SER A 171 20.36 25.85 -6.60
CA SER A 171 20.69 24.99 -5.46
C SER A 171 20.31 25.61 -4.12
N LEU A 172 20.26 24.81 -3.05
CA LEU A 172 20.17 25.33 -1.68
C LEU A 172 21.37 26.22 -1.35
N ALA A 173 22.56 25.88 -1.84
CA ALA A 173 23.77 26.67 -1.61
C ALA A 173 23.62 28.10 -2.18
N GLU A 174 23.09 28.22 -3.40
CA GLU A 174 22.76 29.52 -4.01
C GLU A 174 21.64 30.23 -3.25
N ALA A 175 20.58 29.51 -2.85
CA ALA A 175 19.46 30.05 -2.09
C ALA A 175 19.90 30.71 -0.78
N LYS A 176 20.96 30.20 -0.13
CA LYS A 176 21.51 30.76 1.12
C LYS A 176 22.30 32.05 0.96
N VAL A 177 22.87 32.31 -0.22
CA VAL A 177 23.79 33.43 -0.43
C VAL A 177 23.25 34.49 -1.37
N ASN A 178 22.29 34.14 -2.23
CA ASN A 178 21.73 35.06 -3.21
C ASN A 178 20.34 35.55 -2.82
N ARG A 179 20.28 36.72 -2.19
CA ARG A 179 19.03 37.37 -1.77
C ARG A 179 18.11 37.73 -2.95
N SER A 180 18.64 37.99 -4.15
CA SER A 180 17.81 38.40 -5.28
C SER A 180 16.88 37.28 -5.74
N LEU A 181 17.29 36.01 -5.62
CA LEU A 181 16.44 34.85 -5.92
C LEU A 181 15.13 34.84 -5.13
N TRP A 182 15.11 35.46 -3.95
CA TRP A 182 13.94 35.51 -3.07
C TRP A 182 13.12 36.78 -3.26
N VAL A 183 13.79 37.93 -3.23
CA VAL A 183 13.11 39.23 -3.10
C VAL A 183 12.77 39.85 -4.44
N ASN A 184 13.67 39.73 -5.43
CA ASN A 184 13.52 40.33 -6.76
C ASN A 184 14.09 39.36 -7.82
N PRO A 185 13.48 38.17 -8.00
CA PRO A 185 14.01 37.18 -8.93
C PRO A 185 13.82 37.62 -10.39
N ASP A 186 14.86 37.42 -11.20
CA ASP A 186 14.79 37.69 -12.66
C ASP A 186 13.85 36.72 -13.39
N SER A 187 13.55 35.57 -12.77
CA SER A 187 12.63 34.56 -13.28
C SER A 187 11.80 33.99 -12.12
N THR A 188 10.49 33.96 -12.29
CA THR A 188 9.56 33.40 -11.30
C THR A 188 8.95 32.10 -11.79
N ILE A 189 8.49 31.31 -10.83
CA ILE A 189 7.69 30.12 -11.07
C ILE A 189 6.53 30.12 -10.11
N GLU A 190 5.32 29.88 -10.62
CA GLU A 190 4.15 29.73 -9.77
C GLU A 190 3.87 28.25 -9.48
N PRO A 191 3.43 27.91 -8.26
CA PRO A 191 3.33 28.80 -7.07
C PRO A 191 4.70 29.25 -6.51
N PHE A 192 4.79 30.48 -5.99
CA PHE A 192 6.03 31.02 -5.39
C PHE A 192 5.90 31.34 -3.88
N PHE A 193 6.05 30.33 -3.02
CA PHE A 193 5.95 30.45 -1.55
C PHE A 193 4.70 31.26 -1.12
N PRO A 194 3.49 30.86 -1.53
CA PRO A 194 2.28 31.68 -1.45
C PRO A 194 1.86 32.05 -0.02
N LYS A 195 2.42 31.40 1.01
CA LYS A 195 2.13 31.66 2.43
C LYS A 195 3.19 32.43 3.19
N ASP A 196 4.26 32.81 2.50
CA ASP A 196 5.39 33.51 3.09
C ASP A 196 5.63 34.83 2.36
N PRO A 197 4.78 35.86 2.57
CA PRO A 197 4.86 37.10 1.81
C PRO A 197 6.19 37.86 2.04
N ASP A 198 6.80 37.70 3.21
CA ASP A 198 8.10 38.30 3.52
C ASP A 198 9.24 37.40 3.03
N LYS A 199 9.54 37.52 1.72
CA LYS A 199 10.63 36.76 1.08
C LYS A 199 12.02 37.15 1.60
N ALA A 200 12.18 38.37 2.12
CA ALA A 200 13.44 38.79 2.73
C ALA A 200 13.72 38.02 4.02
N ARG A 201 12.70 37.87 4.87
CA ARG A 201 12.77 37.01 6.05
C ARG A 201 13.07 35.56 5.69
N LEU A 202 12.45 35.00 4.65
CA LEU A 202 12.77 33.64 4.20
C LEU A 202 14.24 33.50 3.82
N PHE A 203 14.78 34.44 3.04
CA PHE A 203 16.22 34.46 2.74
C PHE A 203 17.08 34.47 4.01
N ASP A 204 16.77 35.33 4.98
CA ASP A 204 17.55 35.42 6.22
C ASP A 204 17.51 34.09 7.01
N ILE A 205 16.34 33.44 7.08
CA ILE A 205 16.20 32.10 7.67
C ILE A 205 17.10 31.09 6.95
N TYR A 206 17.08 31.05 5.61
CA TYR A 206 17.90 30.12 4.84
C TYR A 206 19.40 30.38 5.03
N LYS A 207 19.82 31.65 4.91
CA LYS A 207 21.20 32.11 5.12
C LYS A 207 21.74 31.62 6.46
N ASP A 208 20.97 31.81 7.52
CA ASP A 208 21.41 31.56 8.90
C ASP A 208 21.12 30.13 9.40
N SER A 209 20.26 29.38 8.71
CA SER A 209 19.95 27.99 9.08
C SER A 209 21.14 27.07 8.93
N ARG A 210 21.39 26.27 9.98
CA ARG A 210 22.15 25.03 9.84
C ARG A 210 21.37 24.05 8.97
N VAL A 211 22.07 23.44 8.03
CA VAL A 211 21.52 22.46 7.10
C VAL A 211 21.89 21.06 7.55
N HIS A 212 20.91 20.16 7.56
CA HIS A 212 21.10 18.73 7.81
C HIS A 212 20.68 17.93 6.59
N ASN A 213 21.63 17.35 5.86
CA ASN A 213 21.31 16.55 4.69
C ASN A 213 20.95 15.11 5.09
N TYR A 214 19.93 14.58 4.44
CA TYR A 214 19.36 13.27 4.71
C TYR A 214 19.44 12.40 3.44
N TYR A 215 20.15 11.28 3.54
CA TYR A 215 20.31 10.32 2.45
C TYR A 215 19.21 9.26 2.55
N ARG A 216 18.46 9.04 1.46
CA ARG A 216 17.42 7.99 1.37
C ARG A 216 16.51 7.96 2.62
N TRP A 217 16.05 9.13 3.05
CA TRP A 217 15.20 9.24 4.25
C TRP A 217 13.73 8.85 3.97
N PHE A 218 13.39 8.61 2.71
CA PHE A 218 12.11 8.05 2.28
C PHE A 218 12.07 6.53 2.39
N GLN A 219 10.88 5.95 2.47
CA GLN A 219 10.64 4.51 2.39
C GLN A 219 10.22 4.13 0.98
N ALA A 220 10.41 2.87 0.60
CA ALA A 220 9.73 2.28 -0.55
C ALA A 220 9.25 0.86 -0.18
N GLY A 221 8.89 0.08 -1.19
CA GLY A 221 8.45 -1.30 -1.03
C GLY A 221 6.96 -1.47 -0.78
N HIS A 222 6.19 -0.38 -0.64
CA HIS A 222 4.73 -0.46 -0.81
C HIS A 222 4.36 -0.73 -2.27
N THR A 223 3.17 -1.27 -2.48
CA THR A 223 2.60 -1.49 -3.82
C THR A 223 1.17 -0.97 -3.89
N MET A 224 0.78 -0.45 -5.05
CA MET A 224 -0.61 -0.09 -5.35
C MET A 224 -1.34 -1.17 -6.13
N ASP A 225 -0.69 -2.31 -6.38
CA ASP A 225 -1.34 -3.46 -6.98
C ASP A 225 -2.39 -4.02 -6.00
N PHE A 226 -3.52 -4.46 -6.53
CA PHE A 226 -4.59 -5.14 -5.79
C PHE A 226 -5.35 -6.04 -6.74
N TYR A 227 -6.20 -6.90 -6.18
CA TYR A 227 -7.03 -7.80 -6.97
C TYR A 227 -8.49 -7.70 -6.53
N LEU A 228 -9.39 -8.16 -7.39
CA LEU A 228 -10.80 -8.37 -7.07
C LEU A 228 -11.19 -9.82 -7.43
N ARG A 229 -12.03 -10.41 -6.58
CA ARG A 229 -12.63 -11.74 -6.75
C ARG A 229 -14.01 -11.64 -7.38
N SER A 230 -14.54 -12.74 -7.92
CA SER A 230 -15.95 -12.80 -8.36
C SER A 230 -16.89 -12.42 -7.22
N GLY A 231 -17.86 -11.55 -7.50
CA GLY A 231 -18.75 -10.97 -6.49
C GLY A 231 -18.11 -9.86 -5.62
N GLU A 232 -16.91 -9.38 -5.99
CA GLU A 232 -16.22 -8.28 -5.31
C GLU A 232 -16.24 -6.99 -6.11
N SER A 233 -16.33 -5.87 -5.41
CA SER A 233 -16.21 -4.54 -5.99
C SER A 233 -15.41 -3.60 -5.12
N PHE A 234 -14.78 -2.62 -5.77
CA PHE A 234 -14.07 -1.52 -5.14
C PHE A 234 -14.58 -0.19 -5.67
N THR A 235 -15.22 0.60 -4.80
CA THR A 235 -15.70 1.94 -5.12
C THR A 235 -14.79 2.98 -4.51
N ARG A 236 -14.23 3.89 -5.31
CA ARG A 236 -13.40 5.01 -4.87
C ARG A 236 -14.18 6.31 -5.00
N PHE A 237 -14.21 7.09 -3.93
CA PHE A 237 -14.95 8.35 -3.80
C PHE A 237 -13.98 9.52 -3.72
N TRP A 238 -14.29 10.60 -4.43
CA TRP A 238 -13.49 11.84 -4.37
C TRP A 238 -13.70 12.63 -3.07
N THR A 239 -14.74 12.30 -2.30
CA THR A 239 -15.11 13.00 -1.06
C THR A 239 -15.20 12.04 0.12
N PRO A 240 -15.02 12.54 1.36
CA PRO A 240 -15.19 11.74 2.56
C PRO A 240 -16.57 11.08 2.68
N GLN A 241 -16.62 9.86 3.20
CA GLN A 241 -17.82 9.04 3.35
C GLN A 241 -18.09 8.76 4.83
N GLY A 242 -19.02 9.52 5.41
CA GLY A 242 -19.53 9.29 6.76
C GLY A 242 -18.48 9.30 7.87
N GLY A 243 -17.55 10.25 7.84
CA GLY A 243 -16.55 10.44 8.90
C GLY A 243 -15.46 9.37 8.95
N ARG A 244 -15.18 8.69 7.83
CA ARG A 244 -14.19 7.62 7.75
C ARG A 244 -12.81 8.12 7.35
N TRP A 245 -11.81 7.98 8.21
CA TRP A 245 -10.45 8.43 7.93
C TRP A 245 -9.42 7.86 8.91
N HIS A 246 -8.15 7.90 8.53
CA HIS A 246 -7.06 7.43 9.37
C HIS A 246 -6.65 8.52 10.37
N HIS A 247 -6.93 8.31 11.66
CA HIS A 247 -6.66 9.30 12.71
C HIS A 247 -5.64 8.82 13.73
N LEU A 248 -4.94 9.80 14.33
CA LEU A 248 -3.99 9.59 15.41
C LEU A 248 -4.52 10.28 16.67
N PRO A 249 -4.33 9.68 17.88
CA PRO A 249 -4.76 10.29 19.13
C PRO A 249 -4.22 11.71 19.36
N ILE A 250 -3.04 12.03 18.81
CA ILE A 250 -2.45 13.37 18.93
C ILE A 250 -3.26 14.46 18.22
N TYR A 251 -4.04 14.11 17.19
CA TYR A 251 -4.86 15.08 16.47
C TYR A 251 -5.95 15.71 17.35
N ALA A 252 -6.47 14.94 18.33
CA ALA A 252 -7.45 15.42 19.30
C ALA A 252 -6.85 16.38 20.33
N LYS A 253 -5.54 16.27 20.60
CA LYS A 253 -4.82 17.04 21.63
C LYS A 253 -4.44 18.44 21.16
N THR A 254 -4.17 18.61 19.87
CA THR A 254 -3.74 19.91 19.32
C THR A 254 -4.96 20.71 18.86
N LYS A 255 -5.33 21.76 19.63
CA LYS A 255 -6.55 22.57 19.41
C LYS A 255 -6.74 23.03 17.96
N TRP A 256 -5.68 23.49 17.28
CA TRP A 256 -5.82 23.95 15.90
C TRP A 256 -6.13 22.79 14.93
N ILE A 257 -5.50 21.62 15.14
CA ILE A 257 -5.74 20.42 14.33
C ILE A 257 -7.16 19.94 14.56
N ARG A 258 -7.56 19.77 15.83
CA ARG A 258 -8.92 19.39 16.21
C ARG A 258 -9.97 20.28 15.56
N ASN A 259 -9.82 21.60 15.71
CA ASN A 259 -10.72 22.58 15.09
C ASN A 259 -10.78 22.44 13.56
N LEU A 260 -9.69 22.07 12.90
CA LEU A 260 -9.66 21.86 11.46
C LEU A 260 -10.37 20.56 11.05
N ILE A 261 -10.07 19.44 11.71
CA ILE A 261 -10.63 18.13 11.36
C ILE A 261 -12.10 17.97 11.74
N GLU A 262 -12.59 18.69 12.75
CA GLU A 262 -14.01 18.66 13.15
C GLU A 262 -14.93 19.45 12.20
N GLN A 263 -14.40 20.39 11.42
CA GLN A 263 -15.19 21.10 10.39
C GLN A 263 -15.78 20.12 9.38
N TYR A 264 -16.95 20.42 8.81
CA TYR A 264 -17.54 19.56 7.79
C TYR A 264 -16.81 19.71 6.42
N PRO A 265 -16.53 18.61 5.70
CA PRO A 265 -16.64 17.22 6.14
C PRO A 265 -15.53 16.85 7.14
N ARG A 266 -15.86 16.04 8.15
CA ARG A 266 -14.92 15.63 9.22
C ARG A 266 -13.73 14.86 8.63
N GLY A 267 -12.55 15.03 9.24
CA GLY A 267 -11.29 14.37 8.89
C GLY A 267 -10.26 15.30 8.24
N PRO A 268 -9.15 14.76 7.68
CA PRO A 268 -8.03 15.58 7.26
C PRO A 268 -8.35 16.42 6.02
N LYS A 269 -7.80 17.63 5.99
CA LYS A 269 -8.01 18.65 4.95
C LYS A 269 -6.88 19.69 4.98
N PRO A 270 -6.67 20.45 3.90
CA PRO A 270 -5.62 21.47 3.88
C PRO A 270 -5.91 22.59 4.89
N ASN A 271 -4.87 23.03 5.59
CA ASN A 271 -4.87 24.29 6.33
C ASN A 271 -4.86 25.53 5.39
N HIS A 272 -4.61 25.31 4.10
CA HIS A 272 -4.55 26.32 3.04
C HIS A 272 -5.45 25.89 1.87
N ARG A 273 -6.70 26.36 1.83
CA ARG A 273 -7.74 25.83 0.93
C ARG A 273 -7.45 26.07 -0.56
N GLU A 274 -6.68 27.09 -0.87
CA GLU A 274 -6.21 27.38 -2.22
C GLU A 274 -5.05 26.47 -2.67
N PHE A 275 -4.50 25.63 -1.79
CA PHE A 275 -3.50 24.65 -2.18
C PHE A 275 -4.14 23.48 -2.94
N THR A 276 -5.31 23.05 -2.50
CA THR A 276 -6.09 22.03 -3.19
C THR A 276 -7.56 22.14 -2.85
N ARG A 277 -8.42 21.81 -3.82
CA ARG A 277 -9.86 21.61 -3.59
C ARG A 277 -10.16 20.39 -2.72
N TRP A 278 -9.24 19.44 -2.64
CA TRP A 278 -9.49 18.13 -2.07
C TRP A 278 -9.28 18.11 -0.55
N ASN A 279 -9.99 17.18 0.09
CA ASN A 279 -9.65 16.65 1.40
C ASN A 279 -9.01 15.26 1.18
N HIS A 280 -9.17 14.35 2.14
CA HIS A 280 -9.14 12.92 1.86
C HIS A 280 -10.38 12.47 1.08
N GLY A 281 -10.28 11.33 0.41
CA GLY A 281 -11.40 10.56 -0.11
C GLY A 281 -11.48 9.20 0.59
N ASN A 282 -12.47 8.38 0.22
CA ASN A 282 -12.58 7.01 0.72
C ASN A 282 -12.68 5.99 -0.41
N GLY A 283 -12.34 4.76 -0.07
CA GLY A 283 -12.63 3.58 -0.86
C GLY A 283 -13.48 2.60 -0.07
N LEU A 284 -14.30 1.82 -0.76
CA LEU A 284 -15.12 0.75 -0.18
C LEU A 284 -14.94 -0.52 -1.00
N PHE A 285 -14.32 -1.53 -0.39
CA PHE A 285 -14.36 -2.92 -0.87
C PHE A 285 -15.66 -3.56 -0.38
N CYS A 286 -16.39 -4.19 -1.28
CA CYS A 286 -17.58 -5.00 -0.98
C CYS A 286 -17.40 -6.37 -1.62
N TYR A 287 -17.35 -7.43 -0.82
CA TYR A 287 -17.28 -8.80 -1.27
C TYR A 287 -18.54 -9.57 -0.83
N ARG A 288 -19.25 -10.18 -1.78
CA ARG A 288 -20.53 -10.86 -1.55
C ARG A 288 -20.59 -12.16 -2.36
N PRO A 289 -19.76 -13.16 -2.08
CA PRO A 289 -19.72 -14.37 -2.89
C PRO A 289 -21.05 -15.12 -2.83
N ILE A 290 -21.43 -15.72 -3.94
CA ILE A 290 -22.49 -16.73 -3.97
C ILE A 290 -21.86 -18.08 -3.62
N LEU A 291 -22.20 -18.62 -2.45
CA LEU A 291 -21.56 -19.81 -1.89
C LEU A 291 -22.14 -21.14 -2.41
N THR A 292 -22.93 -21.10 -3.48
CA THR A 292 -23.60 -22.29 -4.01
C THR A 292 -22.82 -22.89 -5.16
N ARG A 293 -22.98 -24.20 -5.38
CA ARG A 293 -22.29 -24.98 -6.43
C ARG A 293 -22.56 -24.52 -7.88
N THR A 294 -23.40 -23.52 -8.08
CA THR A 294 -23.70 -22.96 -9.41
C THR A 294 -22.69 -21.88 -9.79
N TYR A 295 -22.02 -21.27 -8.81
CA TYR A 295 -21.12 -20.14 -9.01
C TYR A 295 -19.68 -20.47 -8.60
N THR A 296 -18.70 -19.89 -9.29
CA THR A 296 -17.27 -20.06 -8.99
C THR A 296 -16.77 -19.15 -7.86
N ASP A 297 -17.63 -18.27 -7.32
CA ASP A 297 -17.26 -17.24 -6.35
C ASP A 297 -16.49 -17.78 -5.13
N PHE A 298 -16.89 -18.95 -4.63
CA PHE A 298 -16.23 -19.56 -3.48
C PHE A 298 -14.82 -20.02 -3.81
N GLU A 299 -14.65 -20.79 -4.89
CA GLU A 299 -13.36 -21.23 -5.38
C GLU A 299 -12.48 -20.01 -5.59
N ASP A 300 -13.01 -18.98 -6.25
CA ASP A 300 -12.30 -17.76 -6.60
C ASP A 300 -11.78 -17.01 -5.38
N GLY A 301 -12.62 -16.92 -4.35
CA GLY A 301 -12.36 -16.04 -3.22
C GLY A 301 -11.84 -16.68 -1.95
N CYS A 302 -11.87 -18.01 -1.82
CA CYS A 302 -11.25 -18.68 -0.69
C CYS A 302 -9.72 -18.55 -0.75
N TYR A 303 -9.13 -18.30 0.41
CA TYR A 303 -7.68 -18.31 0.61
C TYR A 303 -7.21 -19.72 0.93
N GLU A 304 -7.90 -20.37 1.86
CA GLU A 304 -7.68 -21.75 2.27
C GLU A 304 -9.03 -22.36 2.67
N VAL A 305 -9.18 -23.67 2.48
CA VAL A 305 -10.36 -24.40 2.89
C VAL A 305 -9.99 -25.81 3.35
N THR A 306 -10.59 -26.24 4.45
CA THR A 306 -10.53 -27.62 4.94
C THR A 306 -11.94 -28.12 5.18
N ASN A 307 -12.26 -29.27 4.57
CA ASN A 307 -13.50 -30.01 4.83
C ASN A 307 -14.81 -29.24 4.52
N LEU A 308 -14.76 -28.23 3.63
CA LEU A 308 -15.94 -27.53 3.09
C LEU A 308 -15.92 -27.53 1.56
N GLN A 309 -17.09 -27.53 0.94
CA GLN A 309 -17.27 -27.33 -0.50
C GLN A 309 -18.61 -26.65 -0.80
N PRO A 310 -18.78 -25.94 -1.93
CA PRO A 310 -20.08 -25.43 -2.34
C PRO A 310 -21.12 -26.52 -2.59
N ALA A 311 -22.36 -26.27 -2.19
CA ALA A 311 -23.53 -27.13 -2.39
C ALA A 311 -24.76 -26.30 -2.80
N GLU A 312 -25.96 -26.86 -2.77
CA GLU A 312 -27.18 -26.15 -3.20
C GLU A 312 -27.54 -24.95 -2.31
N GLN A 313 -27.29 -25.05 -1.01
CA GLN A 313 -27.72 -24.08 -0.01
C GLN A 313 -26.58 -23.21 0.55
N GLY A 314 -25.34 -23.42 0.10
CA GLY A 314 -24.16 -22.79 0.66
C GLY A 314 -22.98 -23.76 0.78
N LEU A 315 -22.03 -23.48 1.66
CA LEU A 315 -20.90 -24.35 1.93
C LEU A 315 -21.33 -25.52 2.81
N GLN A 316 -21.00 -26.73 2.39
CA GLN A 316 -21.35 -27.98 3.02
C GLN A 316 -20.12 -28.69 3.58
N ILE A 317 -20.25 -29.33 4.73
CA ILE A 317 -19.21 -30.17 5.33
C ILE A 317 -19.05 -31.45 4.51
N VAL A 318 -17.82 -31.77 4.11
CA VAL A 318 -17.53 -32.91 3.23
C VAL A 318 -17.45 -34.24 4.01
N ARG A 319 -16.90 -34.20 5.22
CA ARG A 319 -16.65 -35.35 6.11
C ARG A 319 -16.98 -34.97 7.54
N ASP A 320 -17.41 -35.92 8.36
CA ASP A 320 -17.66 -35.67 9.78
C ASP A 320 -16.45 -35.02 10.47
N GLY A 321 -16.69 -33.98 11.26
CA GLY A 321 -15.68 -33.32 12.10
C GLY A 321 -15.46 -31.85 11.76
N ASP A 322 -14.27 -31.36 12.10
CA ASP A 322 -13.89 -29.95 11.97
C ASP A 322 -13.83 -29.52 10.51
N ALA A 323 -14.30 -28.31 10.25
CA ALA A 323 -14.32 -27.70 8.93
C ALA A 323 -14.02 -26.21 9.05
N GLU A 324 -13.26 -25.66 8.10
CA GLU A 324 -12.89 -24.25 8.09
C GLU A 324 -12.69 -23.68 6.70
N VAL A 325 -12.94 -22.38 6.56
CA VAL A 325 -12.60 -21.58 5.39
C VAL A 325 -11.94 -20.29 5.83
N THR A 326 -10.89 -19.88 5.13
CA THR A 326 -10.23 -18.59 5.27
C THR A 326 -10.50 -17.72 4.05
N PHE A 327 -10.85 -16.45 4.28
CA PHE A 327 -10.94 -15.41 3.27
C PHE A 327 -9.88 -14.35 3.53
N GLU A 328 -9.19 -13.90 2.48
CA GLU A 328 -8.26 -12.79 2.57
C GLU A 328 -8.97 -11.46 2.26
N VAL A 329 -8.58 -10.42 2.98
CA VAL A 329 -8.74 -9.03 2.59
C VAL A 329 -7.36 -8.45 2.39
N PHE A 330 -7.11 -7.96 1.19
CA PHE A 330 -5.92 -7.19 0.89
C PHE A 330 -6.32 -5.87 0.24
N THR A 331 -5.69 -4.78 0.65
CA THR A 331 -5.85 -3.46 0.06
C THR A 331 -4.51 -2.71 0.10
N PRO A 332 -4.13 -2.00 -0.99
CA PRO A 332 -2.96 -1.13 -0.96
C PRO A 332 -3.26 0.23 -0.31
N TYR A 333 -4.49 0.43 0.16
CA TYR A 333 -4.95 1.60 0.87
C TYR A 333 -5.19 1.27 2.34
N ILE A 334 -4.78 2.16 3.23
CA ILE A 334 -4.97 2.01 4.68
C ILE A 334 -6.45 1.81 5.04
N ILE A 335 -6.75 0.79 5.84
CA ILE A 335 -8.09 0.50 6.34
C ILE A 335 -8.45 1.55 7.39
N VAL A 336 -9.62 2.18 7.25
CA VAL A 336 -10.02 3.31 8.10
C VAL A 336 -11.39 3.11 8.74
N PRO A 337 -11.53 3.46 10.03
CA PRO A 337 -12.80 3.41 10.73
C PRO A 337 -13.65 4.63 10.41
N GLN A 338 -14.93 4.53 10.71
CA GLN A 338 -15.75 5.69 11.05
C GLN A 338 -15.32 6.22 12.41
N VAL A 339 -14.81 7.45 12.42
CA VAL A 339 -14.33 8.10 13.64
C VAL A 339 -15.50 8.71 14.38
N ASN A 340 -15.81 8.17 15.55
CA ASN A 340 -16.94 8.62 16.36
C ASN A 340 -16.46 9.75 17.28
N ASP A 341 -15.88 9.44 18.44
CA ASP A 341 -15.24 10.39 19.35
C ASP A 341 -13.72 10.47 19.10
N LEU A 342 -13.21 11.70 18.91
CA LEU A 342 -11.76 11.91 18.75
C LEU A 342 -10.99 11.66 20.05
N ASP A 343 -11.66 11.75 21.20
CA ASP A 343 -11.06 11.57 22.51
C ASP A 343 -11.06 10.10 22.97
N ASP A 344 -11.87 9.24 22.36
CA ASP A 344 -11.90 7.80 22.64
C ASP A 344 -11.72 6.98 21.36
N PRO A 345 -10.48 6.68 20.93
CA PRO A 345 -10.28 5.85 19.76
C PRO A 345 -10.88 4.44 19.92
N ASN A 346 -11.28 3.96 21.09
CA ASN A 346 -11.88 2.63 21.18
C ASN A 346 -13.35 2.59 20.75
N ASP A 347 -13.97 3.75 20.53
CA ASP A 347 -15.37 3.86 20.10
C ASP A 347 -15.55 3.82 18.57
N ASP A 348 -14.46 3.83 17.81
CA ASP A 348 -14.43 3.73 16.35
C ASP A 348 -15.13 2.46 15.83
N THR A 349 -15.86 2.59 14.72
CA THR A 349 -16.66 1.49 14.13
C THR A 349 -16.55 1.42 12.61
N ASP A 350 -17.11 0.38 12.01
CA ASP A 350 -17.32 0.21 10.56
C ASP A 350 -16.07 0.41 9.68
N ALA A 351 -14.88 0.09 10.17
CA ALA A 351 -13.69 -0.04 9.32
C ALA A 351 -13.79 -1.30 8.44
N SER A 352 -14.22 -2.40 9.05
CA SER A 352 -14.56 -3.62 8.32
C SER A 352 -15.63 -4.43 9.04
N VAL A 353 -16.70 -4.77 8.32
CA VAL A 353 -17.85 -5.50 8.87
C VAL A 353 -18.13 -6.75 8.05
N ALA A 354 -18.08 -7.90 8.71
CA ALA A 354 -18.47 -9.19 8.14
C ALA A 354 -19.92 -9.50 8.51
N ILE A 355 -20.75 -9.86 7.54
CA ILE A 355 -22.10 -10.40 7.78
C ILE A 355 -22.05 -11.90 7.46
N VAL A 356 -22.36 -12.72 8.46
CA VAL A 356 -22.22 -14.17 8.37
C VAL A 356 -23.48 -14.84 8.92
N ARG A 357 -23.92 -15.92 8.27
CA ARG A 357 -24.94 -16.85 8.80
C ARG A 357 -24.55 -18.29 8.46
N GLY A 358 -24.79 -19.18 9.42
CA GLY A 358 -24.62 -20.61 9.27
C GLY A 358 -25.73 -21.38 9.99
N PRO A 359 -26.24 -22.48 9.44
CA PRO A 359 -27.18 -23.37 10.14
C PRO A 359 -26.60 -24.10 11.36
N ILE A 360 -25.28 -24.06 11.53
CA ILE A 360 -24.55 -24.61 12.66
C ILE A 360 -23.69 -23.52 13.30
N ARG A 361 -23.14 -23.80 14.49
CA ARG A 361 -22.30 -22.84 15.21
C ARG A 361 -21.03 -22.55 14.42
N LEU A 362 -20.65 -21.26 14.35
CA LEU A 362 -19.41 -20.81 13.72
C LEU A 362 -18.53 -20.08 14.75
N GLU A 363 -17.22 -20.23 14.61
CA GLU A 363 -16.22 -19.41 15.29
C GLU A 363 -15.53 -18.53 14.26
N VAL A 364 -15.35 -17.25 14.58
CA VAL A 364 -14.72 -16.26 13.70
C VAL A 364 -13.37 -15.90 14.26
N LEU A 365 -12.32 -16.09 13.46
CA LEU A 365 -10.94 -15.78 13.82
C LEU A 365 -10.32 -14.81 12.81
N ILE A 366 -9.44 -13.94 13.29
CA ILE A 366 -8.70 -12.97 12.48
C ILE A 366 -7.19 -13.20 12.64
N SER A 367 -6.46 -13.04 11.55
CA SER A 367 -4.99 -12.99 11.54
C SER A 367 -4.52 -11.71 10.83
N LEU A 368 -3.53 -11.04 11.42
CA LEU A 368 -2.84 -9.87 10.83
C LEU A 368 -1.44 -10.23 10.29
N ASP A 369 -1.04 -11.49 10.41
CA ASP A 369 0.30 -12.01 10.11
C ASP A 369 0.23 -13.23 9.18
N HIS A 370 -0.70 -13.19 8.22
CA HIS A 370 -0.86 -14.21 7.16
C HIS A 370 -1.04 -15.64 7.69
N GLY A 371 -1.74 -15.77 8.82
CA GLY A 371 -2.11 -17.05 9.42
C GLY A 371 -1.09 -17.62 10.39
N LEU A 372 0.00 -16.90 10.68
CA LEU A 372 1.01 -17.32 11.67
C LEU A 372 0.44 -17.30 13.10
N SER A 373 -0.48 -16.39 13.39
CA SER A 373 -1.28 -16.39 14.61
C SER A 373 -2.75 -16.04 14.34
N TRP A 374 -3.64 -16.49 15.22
CA TRP A 374 -5.09 -16.32 15.09
C TRP A 374 -5.70 -15.82 16.40
N GLN A 375 -6.52 -14.78 16.30
CA GLN A 375 -7.33 -14.25 17.40
C GLN A 375 -8.81 -14.58 17.15
N GLN A 376 -9.46 -15.26 18.09
CA GLN A 376 -10.91 -15.47 18.03
C GLN A 376 -11.63 -14.17 18.38
N VAL A 377 -12.60 -13.76 17.56
CA VAL A 377 -13.34 -12.50 17.70
C VAL A 377 -14.78 -12.73 18.12
N GLU A 378 -15.44 -13.74 17.55
CA GLU A 378 -16.88 -13.98 17.80
C GLU A 378 -17.25 -15.47 17.68
N LYS A 379 -18.35 -15.86 18.33
CA LYS A 379 -19.03 -17.15 18.19
C LYS A 379 -20.47 -16.95 17.75
N ILE A 380 -20.78 -17.35 16.53
CA ILE A 380 -22.10 -17.21 15.93
C ILE A 380 -22.95 -18.43 16.28
N GLN A 381 -24.14 -18.18 16.85
CA GLN A 381 -25.11 -19.24 17.10
C GLN A 381 -25.81 -19.68 15.80
N PRO A 382 -26.25 -20.95 15.70
CA PRO A 382 -26.99 -21.46 14.56
C PRO A 382 -28.13 -20.53 14.10
N HIS A 383 -28.25 -20.34 12.79
CA HIS A 383 -29.27 -19.55 12.09
C HIS A 383 -29.28 -18.04 12.38
N ASN A 384 -28.44 -17.54 13.28
CA ASN A 384 -28.33 -16.11 13.53
C ASN A 384 -27.53 -15.43 12.42
N ILE A 385 -28.06 -14.31 11.89
CA ILE A 385 -27.28 -13.39 11.07
C ILE A 385 -26.47 -12.53 12.03
N ALA A 386 -25.16 -12.70 12.04
CA ALA A 386 -24.24 -11.87 12.82
C ALA A 386 -23.60 -10.81 11.93
N ALA A 387 -23.60 -9.56 12.38
CA ALA A 387 -22.77 -8.48 11.84
C ALA A 387 -21.60 -8.27 12.79
N ILE A 388 -20.40 -8.66 12.36
CA ILE A 388 -19.19 -8.65 13.18
C ILE A 388 -18.34 -7.47 12.74
N ASP A 389 -18.24 -6.47 13.61
CA ASP A 389 -17.38 -5.32 13.40
C ASP A 389 -15.94 -5.66 13.83
N LEU A 390 -15.02 -5.60 12.88
CA LEU A 390 -13.61 -5.94 13.06
C LEU A 390 -12.73 -4.71 13.34
N THR A 391 -13.33 -3.53 13.48
CA THR A 391 -12.64 -2.23 13.49
C THR A 391 -11.49 -2.15 14.48
N SER A 392 -11.71 -2.59 15.72
CA SER A 392 -10.70 -2.55 16.78
C SER A 392 -9.44 -3.36 16.48
N ILE A 393 -9.51 -4.31 15.54
CA ILE A 393 -8.42 -5.20 15.15
C ILE A 393 -7.75 -4.73 13.85
N VAL A 394 -8.52 -4.29 12.85
CA VAL A 394 -8.02 -4.13 11.47
C VAL A 394 -7.80 -2.68 11.03
N ARG A 395 -8.26 -1.67 11.80
CA ARG A 395 -7.99 -0.28 11.44
C ARG A 395 -6.48 0.00 11.42
N GLY A 396 -6.02 0.84 10.49
CA GLY A 396 -4.60 1.15 10.37
C GLY A 396 -3.76 0.01 9.78
N THR A 397 -4.38 -1.05 9.23
CA THR A 397 -3.69 -2.11 8.49
C THR A 397 -4.00 -2.05 7.00
N TYR A 398 -3.37 -2.93 6.23
CA TYR A 398 -3.53 -3.05 4.76
C TYR A 398 -4.20 -4.37 4.34
N GLY A 399 -4.66 -5.15 5.32
CA GLY A 399 -5.23 -6.46 5.07
C GLY A 399 -5.24 -7.32 6.31
N TYR A 400 -5.93 -8.45 6.20
CA TYR A 400 -6.08 -9.46 7.24
C TYR A 400 -6.66 -10.74 6.63
N LEU A 401 -6.53 -11.85 7.34
CA LEU A 401 -7.25 -13.09 7.06
C LEU A 401 -8.44 -13.22 8.01
N LEU A 402 -9.58 -13.64 7.48
CA LEU A 402 -10.78 -13.99 8.23
C LEU A 402 -11.06 -15.49 8.07
N LYS A 403 -11.02 -16.22 9.18
CA LYS A 403 -11.33 -17.65 9.22
C LYS A 403 -12.68 -17.89 9.89
N LEU A 404 -13.51 -18.70 9.23
CA LEU A 404 -14.74 -19.25 9.78
C LEU A 404 -14.48 -20.73 10.07
N LYS A 405 -14.58 -21.12 11.35
CA LYS A 405 -14.39 -22.50 11.81
C LYS A 405 -15.69 -23.08 12.34
N THR A 406 -15.93 -24.36 12.08
CA THR A 406 -17.08 -25.11 12.56
C THR A 406 -16.76 -26.61 12.70
N SER A 407 -17.75 -27.40 13.13
CA SER A 407 -17.66 -28.85 13.21
C SER A 407 -19.07 -29.45 13.08
N GLY A 408 -19.22 -30.54 12.34
CA GLY A 408 -20.53 -31.15 12.12
C GLY A 408 -20.49 -32.41 11.26
N PRO A 409 -21.65 -33.05 11.02
CA PRO A 409 -21.75 -34.23 10.17
C PRO A 409 -21.58 -33.88 8.69
N ALA A 410 -21.02 -34.82 7.92
CA ALA A 410 -20.94 -34.75 6.47
C ALA A 410 -22.33 -34.48 5.87
N GLY A 411 -22.36 -33.62 4.87
CA GLY A 411 -23.60 -33.24 4.20
C GLY A 411 -24.36 -32.09 4.86
N SER A 412 -23.96 -31.63 6.06
CA SER A 412 -24.59 -30.47 6.68
C SER A 412 -24.11 -29.15 6.05
N THR A 413 -25.03 -28.20 5.85
CA THR A 413 -24.70 -26.83 5.43
C THR A 413 -24.08 -26.10 6.61
N ALA A 414 -22.83 -25.64 6.44
CA ALA A 414 -22.06 -24.90 7.43
C ALA A 414 -22.32 -23.40 7.35
N ILE A 415 -22.24 -22.83 6.14
CA ILE A 415 -22.29 -21.38 5.90
C ILE A 415 -23.18 -21.14 4.67
N ASP A 416 -24.23 -20.35 4.84
CA ASP A 416 -25.19 -20.06 3.76
C ASP A 416 -25.22 -18.57 3.36
N LEU A 417 -24.57 -17.71 4.14
CA LEU A 417 -24.44 -16.28 3.88
C LEU A 417 -23.07 -15.79 4.34
N PHE A 418 -22.36 -15.12 3.44
CA PHE A 418 -21.17 -14.36 3.76
C PHE A 418 -21.16 -13.06 2.96
N SER A 419 -20.88 -11.95 3.64
CA SER A 419 -20.48 -10.72 2.96
C SER A 419 -19.51 -9.93 3.81
N LEU A 420 -18.70 -9.11 3.15
CA LEU A 420 -17.67 -8.31 3.79
C LEU A 420 -17.65 -6.91 3.18
N LYS A 421 -17.55 -5.91 4.04
CA LYS A 421 -17.31 -4.52 3.64
C LYS A 421 -16.06 -4.03 4.34
N THR A 422 -15.15 -3.40 3.62
CA THR A 422 -13.94 -2.81 4.18
C THR A 422 -13.74 -1.42 3.63
N TRP A 423 -13.64 -0.43 4.52
CA TRP A 423 -13.41 0.96 4.18
C TRP A 423 -11.94 1.31 4.23
N VAL A 424 -11.51 2.10 3.26
CA VAL A 424 -10.12 2.56 3.12
C VAL A 424 -10.05 4.05 2.85
N GLN A 425 -8.90 4.66 3.08
CA GLN A 425 -8.65 6.05 2.69
C GLN A 425 -7.95 6.11 1.32
N VAL A 426 -8.41 7.00 0.45
CA VAL A 426 -7.80 7.24 -0.86
C VAL A 426 -7.47 8.72 -1.03
N ALA A 427 -6.43 9.01 -1.82
CA ALA A 427 -6.08 10.34 -2.27
C ALA A 427 -6.90 10.71 -3.52
N PRO A 428 -7.81 11.70 -3.47
CA PRO A 428 -8.62 12.08 -4.62
C PRO A 428 -7.79 12.53 -5.85
N THR A 429 -6.58 13.04 -5.60
CA THR A 429 -5.59 13.47 -6.61
C THR A 429 -5.04 12.33 -7.46
N SER A 430 -5.12 11.08 -6.98
CA SER A 430 -4.68 9.88 -7.72
C SER A 430 -5.78 9.22 -8.54
N LEU A 431 -7.04 9.63 -8.37
CA LEU A 431 -8.18 8.96 -8.98
C LEU A 431 -8.35 9.38 -10.46
N PRO A 432 -8.75 8.46 -11.36
CA PRO A 432 -8.90 8.78 -12.78
C PRO A 432 -10.10 9.70 -13.01
N ALA A 433 -9.84 11.00 -13.16
CA ALA A 433 -10.88 12.03 -13.25
C ALA A 433 -11.42 12.21 -14.67
N LEU A 434 -12.72 12.48 -14.76
CA LEU A 434 -13.38 13.07 -15.92
C LEU A 434 -13.12 14.58 -15.97
N LYS A 435 -13.06 15.14 -17.19
CA LYS A 435 -13.05 16.57 -17.49
C LYS A 435 -14.07 16.89 -18.60
N LYS A 436 -14.42 18.16 -18.78
CA LYS A 436 -15.23 18.61 -19.92
C LYS A 436 -14.65 18.10 -21.24
N GLY A 437 -15.53 17.69 -22.15
CA GLY A 437 -15.17 17.11 -23.44
C GLY A 437 -14.86 15.62 -23.34
N LYS A 438 -13.97 15.14 -24.22
CA LYS A 438 -13.61 13.72 -24.31
C LYS A 438 -12.52 13.37 -23.30
N THR A 439 -12.85 12.50 -22.35
CA THR A 439 -11.87 11.85 -21.47
C THR A 439 -11.60 10.45 -21.97
N THR A 440 -10.32 10.09 -22.09
CA THR A 440 -9.87 8.73 -22.46
C THR A 440 -9.37 8.03 -21.22
N PHE A 441 -9.95 6.88 -20.92
CA PHE A 441 -9.53 5.99 -19.85
C PHE A 441 -8.75 4.82 -20.41
N GLN A 442 -7.78 4.34 -19.66
CA GLN A 442 -7.05 3.10 -19.93
C GLN A 442 -7.32 2.12 -18.80
N TYR A 443 -7.90 0.97 -19.16
CA TYR A 443 -7.93 -0.20 -18.29
C TYR A 443 -6.74 -1.10 -18.62
N SER A 444 -6.01 -1.49 -17.59
CA SER A 444 -4.90 -2.43 -17.70
C SER A 444 -4.87 -3.34 -16.48
N THR A 445 -4.22 -4.48 -16.65
CA THR A 445 -3.90 -5.42 -15.57
C THR A 445 -2.39 -5.64 -15.55
N GLY A 446 -1.91 -6.39 -14.55
CA GLY A 446 -0.49 -6.69 -14.36
C GLY A 446 0.26 -5.65 -13.51
N ASP A 447 1.16 -6.18 -12.69
CA ASP A 447 2.09 -5.45 -11.82
C ASP A 447 3.16 -4.69 -12.62
N ARG A 448 4.12 -4.06 -11.94
CA ARG A 448 5.17 -3.25 -12.61
C ARG A 448 6.05 -4.03 -13.60
N TYR A 449 6.08 -5.36 -13.50
CA TYR A 449 6.75 -6.26 -14.46
C TYR A 449 5.77 -6.90 -15.44
N ASN A 450 4.54 -6.37 -15.53
CA ASN A 450 3.42 -6.86 -16.32
C ASN A 450 3.04 -8.32 -15.99
N ARG A 451 3.32 -8.79 -14.78
CA ARG A 451 2.91 -10.11 -14.30
C ARG A 451 1.59 -9.99 -13.55
N GLN A 452 0.76 -11.02 -13.66
CA GLN A 452 -0.53 -11.07 -12.98
C GLN A 452 -0.32 -11.66 -11.59
N THR A 453 0.09 -10.82 -10.64
CA THR A 453 0.47 -11.26 -9.29
C THR A 453 -0.52 -10.79 -8.23
N ILE A 454 -0.45 -11.42 -7.07
CA ILE A 454 -1.17 -11.04 -5.87
C ILE A 454 -0.15 -10.54 -4.84
N PRO A 455 -0.25 -9.30 -4.39
CA PRO A 455 0.67 -8.76 -3.39
C PRO A 455 0.39 -9.33 -1.99
N MET A 456 1.44 -9.50 -1.20
CA MET A 456 1.39 -9.89 0.21
C MET A 456 2.42 -9.10 1.01
N LEU A 457 1.96 -8.23 1.90
CA LEU A 457 2.82 -7.35 2.70
C LEU A 457 3.28 -8.03 3.99
N ILE A 458 4.59 -8.06 4.23
CA ILE A 458 5.20 -8.65 5.42
C ILE A 458 6.01 -7.58 6.12
N ASN A 459 5.57 -7.16 7.32
CA ASN A 459 6.18 -6.08 8.09
C ASN A 459 6.40 -6.53 9.55
N PRO A 460 7.40 -7.38 9.82
CA PRO A 460 7.67 -7.86 11.18
C PRO A 460 7.94 -6.69 12.13
N ASN A 461 7.30 -6.69 13.29
CA ASN A 461 7.57 -5.69 14.32
C ASN A 461 8.87 -6.02 15.05
N THR A 462 9.97 -5.43 14.59
CA THR A 462 11.29 -5.54 15.23
C THR A 462 11.39 -4.98 16.65
N ALA A 463 10.37 -4.26 17.15
CA ALA A 463 10.26 -3.86 18.55
C ALA A 463 9.54 -4.92 19.41
N ASN A 464 8.96 -5.95 18.78
CA ASN A 464 8.27 -7.06 19.44
C ASN A 464 9.00 -8.39 19.15
N PRO A 465 9.77 -8.93 20.12
CA PRO A 465 10.47 -10.20 19.96
C PRO A 465 9.57 -11.36 19.51
N GLU A 466 8.36 -11.46 20.05
CA GLU A 466 7.43 -12.55 19.72
C GLU A 466 6.90 -12.44 18.30
N ASP A 467 6.75 -11.22 17.78
CA ASP A 467 6.37 -11.04 16.39
C ASP A 467 7.54 -11.31 15.45
N LEU A 468 8.73 -10.75 15.71
CA LEU A 468 9.92 -10.95 14.90
C LEU A 468 10.27 -12.45 14.76
N LYS A 469 10.18 -13.21 15.86
CA LYS A 469 10.48 -14.64 15.91
C LYS A 469 9.66 -15.49 14.94
N LYS A 470 8.46 -15.04 14.55
CA LYS A 470 7.61 -15.77 13.59
C LYS A 470 8.22 -15.83 12.18
N TYR A 471 9.09 -14.88 11.85
CA TYR A 471 9.58 -14.70 10.48
C TYR A 471 11.06 -15.04 10.31
N VAL A 472 11.84 -15.07 11.40
CA VAL A 472 13.29 -15.28 11.31
C VAL A 472 13.64 -16.75 11.52
N LEU A 473 14.73 -17.21 10.92
CA LEU A 473 15.23 -18.57 11.17
C LEU A 473 15.70 -18.73 12.61
N ASP A 474 16.50 -17.77 13.06
CA ASP A 474 17.01 -17.66 14.41
C ASP A 474 16.96 -16.19 14.83
N MET A 475 16.76 -15.96 16.14
CA MET A 475 16.87 -14.62 16.69
C MET A 475 18.34 -14.18 16.67
N PRO A 476 18.67 -12.93 16.26
CA PRO A 476 20.04 -12.48 16.21
C PRO A 476 20.65 -12.34 17.62
N ASP A 477 21.93 -12.69 17.76
CA ASP A 477 22.65 -12.66 19.04
C ASP A 477 22.66 -11.26 19.68
N ASP A 478 22.86 -10.22 18.87
CA ASP A 478 22.85 -8.82 19.31
C ASP A 478 21.51 -8.15 18.95
N TYR A 479 20.46 -8.53 19.68
CA TYR A 479 19.11 -7.99 19.58
C TYR A 479 18.67 -7.33 20.88
N ASP A 480 18.19 -6.08 20.79
CA ASP A 480 17.47 -5.41 21.88
C ASP A 480 16.35 -4.55 21.28
N PRO A 481 15.06 -4.89 21.51
CA PRO A 481 13.92 -4.16 20.96
C PRO A 481 13.85 -2.70 21.43
N ASN A 482 14.48 -2.37 22.56
CA ASN A 482 14.48 -1.03 23.15
C ASN A 482 15.53 -0.10 22.53
N ARG A 483 16.48 -0.62 21.73
CA ARG A 483 17.48 0.24 21.05
C ARG A 483 16.84 0.97 19.88
N HIS A 484 16.61 2.27 20.04
CA HIS A 484 15.98 3.07 18.99
C HIS A 484 16.83 3.22 17.72
N THR A 485 18.16 3.10 17.78
CA THR A 485 19.03 3.37 16.61
C THR A 485 19.76 2.16 16.07
N SER A 486 19.74 1.02 16.77
CA SER A 486 20.33 -0.23 16.27
C SER A 486 19.73 -1.44 16.96
N ARG A 487 18.44 -1.75 16.74
CA ARG A 487 17.76 -2.88 17.40
C ARG A 487 18.50 -4.19 17.20
N ILE A 488 18.98 -4.43 15.99
CA ILE A 488 19.73 -5.62 15.58
C ILE A 488 21.12 -5.18 15.10
N ARG A 489 22.16 -5.92 15.49
CA ARG A 489 23.50 -5.83 14.90
C ARG A 489 23.97 -7.22 14.47
N GLY A 490 24.72 -7.27 13.37
CA GLY A 490 25.17 -8.54 12.78
C GLY A 490 24.20 -9.07 11.73
N GLU A 491 24.09 -10.40 11.63
CA GLU A 491 23.27 -11.07 10.62
C GLU A 491 21.88 -11.47 11.16
N ILE A 492 20.86 -11.35 10.32
CA ILE A 492 19.53 -11.92 10.55
C ILE A 492 18.98 -12.46 9.23
N ILE A 493 18.35 -13.63 9.26
CA ILE A 493 17.76 -14.27 8.08
C ILE A 493 16.24 -14.35 8.25
N LEU A 494 15.54 -13.65 7.38
CA LEU A 494 14.09 -13.66 7.26
C LEU A 494 13.65 -14.78 6.31
N ARG A 495 12.66 -15.58 6.72
CA ARG A 495 11.99 -16.57 5.88
C ARG A 495 10.69 -15.97 5.35
N LEU A 496 10.56 -15.91 4.04
CA LEU A 496 9.37 -15.43 3.34
C LEU A 496 8.75 -16.58 2.56
N SER A 497 7.57 -17.03 2.96
CA SER A 497 6.89 -18.18 2.35
C SER A 497 5.65 -17.73 1.60
N ALA A 498 5.43 -18.26 0.40
CA ALA A 498 4.14 -18.14 -0.26
C ALA A 498 3.09 -18.95 0.51
N PRO A 499 1.82 -18.51 0.49
CA PRO A 499 0.72 -19.33 1.00
C PRO A 499 0.49 -20.56 0.10
N PRO A 500 -0.28 -21.55 0.58
CA PRO A 500 -0.66 -22.72 -0.21
C PRO A 500 -1.23 -22.31 -1.58
N ALA A 501 -0.91 -23.08 -2.61
CA ALA A 501 -1.35 -22.87 -3.99
C ALA A 501 -0.92 -21.53 -4.65
N ALA A 502 0.10 -20.87 -4.09
CA ALA A 502 0.76 -19.73 -4.70
C ALA A 502 2.28 -19.91 -4.70
N ARG A 503 2.96 -19.18 -5.57
CA ARG A 503 4.43 -19.15 -5.65
C ARG A 503 4.91 -17.71 -5.77
N ILE A 504 6.00 -17.37 -5.11
CA ILE A 504 6.63 -16.06 -5.16
C ILE A 504 7.20 -15.86 -6.56
N SER A 505 6.72 -14.86 -7.29
CA SER A 505 7.20 -14.49 -8.63
C SER A 505 8.40 -13.56 -8.56
N TRP A 506 8.29 -12.59 -7.67
CA TRP A 506 9.25 -11.56 -7.36
C TRP A 506 8.85 -10.96 -6.00
N PHE A 507 9.74 -10.18 -5.41
CA PHE A 507 9.47 -9.51 -4.14
C PHE A 507 10.26 -8.22 -4.04
N THR A 508 9.76 -7.29 -3.22
CA THR A 508 10.56 -6.17 -2.71
C THR A 508 10.95 -6.47 -1.28
N VAL A 509 12.20 -6.23 -0.93
CA VAL A 509 12.69 -6.27 0.46
C VAL A 509 13.35 -4.96 0.82
N GLY A 510 13.09 -4.51 2.03
CA GLY A 510 13.62 -3.26 2.51
C GLY A 510 13.86 -3.25 4.00
N ALA A 511 14.61 -2.25 4.43
CA ALA A 511 14.98 -2.06 5.81
C ALA A 511 15.23 -0.59 6.13
N THR A 512 15.22 -0.30 7.43
CA THR A 512 15.79 0.94 7.98
C THR A 512 17.11 0.60 8.67
N PHE A 513 18.21 1.14 8.14
CA PHE A 513 19.55 0.91 8.67
C PHE A 513 20.08 2.13 9.40
N ARG A 514 20.93 1.89 10.40
CA ARG A 514 21.82 2.91 10.93
C ARG A 514 22.91 3.22 9.90
N THR A 515 23.47 4.42 10.00
CA THR A 515 24.68 4.81 9.27
C THR A 515 25.57 5.64 10.16
N HIS A 516 26.87 5.60 9.89
CA HIS A 516 27.76 6.67 10.30
C HIS A 516 27.43 7.97 9.56
N GLN A 517 27.91 9.09 10.10
CA GLN A 517 27.64 10.43 9.56
C GLN A 517 28.92 11.05 8.99
N ARG A 518 28.75 12.01 8.08
CA ARG A 518 29.85 12.81 7.53
C ARG A 518 30.95 11.91 6.91
N GLU A 519 32.22 12.27 7.08
CA GLU A 519 33.36 11.47 6.64
C GLU A 519 33.38 10.02 7.13
N GLN A 520 32.70 9.72 8.24
CA GLN A 520 32.58 8.35 8.75
C GLN A 520 31.53 7.54 8.00
N ALA A 521 30.62 8.16 7.23
CA ALA A 521 29.58 7.47 6.47
C ALA A 521 30.12 6.44 5.48
N LYS A 522 31.35 6.65 4.97
CA LYS A 522 32.07 5.67 4.13
C LYS A 522 32.37 4.34 4.84
N ASN A 523 32.32 4.32 6.18
CA ASN A 523 32.53 3.12 6.99
C ASN A 523 31.20 2.40 7.29
N THR A 524 30.08 2.87 6.73
CA THR A 524 28.80 2.17 6.86
C THR A 524 28.83 0.92 6.00
N ASP A 525 28.60 -0.23 6.63
CA ASP A 525 28.55 -1.54 5.99
C ASP A 525 27.26 -2.25 6.39
N ASN A 526 26.24 -2.06 5.58
CA ASN A 526 24.99 -2.79 5.66
C ASN A 526 24.67 -3.42 4.30
N ARG A 527 24.18 -4.65 4.30
CA ARG A 527 23.95 -5.45 3.10
C ARG A 527 22.60 -6.14 3.13
N ILE A 528 22.06 -6.43 1.95
CA ILE A 528 20.91 -7.31 1.77
C ILE A 528 21.30 -8.37 0.74
N ALA A 529 21.02 -9.62 1.05
CA ALA A 529 21.19 -10.74 0.16
C ALA A 529 19.96 -11.64 0.21
N TYR A 530 19.74 -12.47 -0.82
CA TYR A 530 18.65 -13.44 -0.84
C TYR A 530 19.09 -14.82 -1.31
N ALA A 531 18.35 -15.84 -0.90
CA ALA A 531 18.46 -17.21 -1.39
C ALA A 531 17.07 -17.77 -1.68
N VAL A 532 16.98 -18.76 -2.57
CA VAL A 532 15.73 -19.35 -3.04
C VAL A 532 15.64 -20.79 -2.55
N ASP A 533 14.49 -21.19 -2.01
CA ASP A 533 14.14 -22.52 -1.48
C ASP A 533 14.96 -23.03 -0.28
N ARG A 534 16.23 -22.62 -0.14
CA ARG A 534 17.11 -22.95 0.99
C ARG A 534 17.89 -21.71 1.46
N PRO A 535 18.23 -21.59 2.76
CA PRO A 535 19.01 -20.47 3.29
C PRO A 535 20.51 -20.64 3.04
N GLU A 536 20.91 -20.93 1.80
CA GLU A 536 22.29 -21.20 1.39
C GLU A 536 22.57 -20.51 0.05
N GLY A 537 23.84 -20.21 -0.26
CA GLY A 537 24.20 -19.62 -1.57
C GLY A 537 23.63 -18.23 -1.81
N PHE A 538 23.57 -17.40 -0.76
CA PHE A 538 22.98 -16.06 -0.83
C PHE A 538 23.60 -15.18 -1.94
N THR A 539 22.75 -14.57 -2.75
CA THR A 539 23.09 -13.56 -3.75
C THR A 539 22.91 -12.17 -3.15
N GLU A 540 23.99 -11.39 -3.07
CA GLU A 540 23.94 -10.00 -2.61
C GLU A 540 23.20 -9.12 -3.63
N ILE A 541 22.22 -8.34 -3.15
CA ILE A 541 21.41 -7.42 -3.96
C ILE A 541 21.61 -5.97 -3.54
N TYR A 542 22.29 -5.73 -2.43
CA TYR A 542 22.62 -4.41 -1.94
C TYR A 542 23.84 -4.45 -1.02
N GLU A 543 24.73 -3.49 -1.24
CA GLU A 543 25.80 -3.09 -0.33
C GLU A 543 25.74 -1.57 -0.15
N SER A 544 25.88 -1.10 1.08
CA SER A 544 25.68 0.31 1.38
C SER A 544 26.76 1.22 0.82
N GLN A 545 26.34 2.24 0.07
CA GLN A 545 27.18 3.34 -0.41
C GLN A 545 26.65 4.67 0.15
N VAL A 546 26.80 4.88 1.46
CA VAL A 546 26.27 6.08 2.12
C VAL A 546 27.21 7.27 1.86
N PRO A 547 26.69 8.38 1.30
CA PRO A 547 27.53 9.52 0.95
C PRO A 547 28.04 10.27 2.18
N THR A 548 29.26 10.81 2.09
CA THR A 548 29.91 11.55 3.19
C THR A 548 29.27 12.88 3.53
N TRP A 549 28.30 13.36 2.76
CA TRP A 549 27.53 14.55 3.11
C TRP A 549 26.37 14.26 4.08
N VAL A 550 26.03 13.00 4.34
CA VAL A 550 24.89 12.64 5.20
C VAL A 550 25.09 13.16 6.63
N ASN A 551 24.02 13.70 7.21
CA ASN A 551 24.00 14.21 8.59
C ASN A 551 23.02 13.47 9.49
N HIS A 552 22.18 12.60 8.94
CA HIS A 552 21.28 11.75 9.73
C HIS A 552 21.94 10.42 10.11
N TRP A 553 21.47 9.83 11.21
CA TRP A 553 21.99 8.56 11.74
C TRP A 553 21.36 7.33 11.09
N ARG A 554 20.35 7.49 10.23
CA ARG A 554 19.71 6.40 9.48
C ARG A 554 19.43 6.74 8.04
N TYR A 555 19.22 5.70 7.26
CA TYR A 555 18.67 5.74 5.90
C TYR A 555 17.81 4.49 5.66
N ASN A 556 17.01 4.50 4.60
CA ASN A 556 16.25 3.35 4.16
C ASN A 556 16.83 2.80 2.85
N TRP A 557 16.67 1.50 2.64
CA TRP A 557 16.89 0.90 1.33
C TRP A 557 15.80 -0.13 1.06
N ASP A 558 15.39 -0.21 -0.20
CA ASP A 558 14.39 -1.14 -0.72
C ASP A 558 14.84 -1.61 -2.09
N GLN A 559 14.73 -2.91 -2.34
CA GLN A 559 15.21 -3.53 -3.57
C GLN A 559 14.21 -4.57 -4.07
N ASP A 560 13.84 -4.45 -5.34
CA ASP A 560 13.06 -5.46 -6.04
C ASP A 560 14.00 -6.60 -6.48
N VAL A 561 13.53 -7.83 -6.33
CA VAL A 561 14.17 -9.07 -6.79
C VAL A 561 13.17 -9.84 -7.63
N VAL A 562 13.46 -9.92 -8.94
CA VAL A 562 12.66 -10.71 -9.88
C VAL A 562 13.27 -12.09 -10.02
N LEU A 563 12.55 -13.12 -9.58
CA LEU A 563 13.04 -14.49 -9.65
C LEU A 563 13.00 -14.99 -11.10
N SER A 564 14.03 -15.78 -11.46
CA SER A 564 14.08 -16.50 -12.74
C SER A 564 12.97 -17.53 -12.86
N GLU A 565 12.67 -18.20 -11.75
CA GLU A 565 11.56 -19.15 -11.60
C GLU A 565 10.78 -18.81 -10.32
N PRO A 566 9.44 -18.94 -10.33
CA PRO A 566 8.68 -18.76 -9.11
C PRO A 566 9.12 -19.76 -8.04
N ALA A 567 9.06 -19.37 -6.76
CA ALA A 567 9.53 -20.19 -5.65
C ALA A 567 8.51 -20.26 -4.50
N ASP A 568 8.55 -21.31 -3.69
CA ASP A 568 7.61 -21.45 -2.57
C ASP A 568 8.12 -20.68 -1.34
N THR A 569 9.43 -20.56 -1.20
CA THR A 569 10.08 -19.84 -0.11
C THR A 569 11.31 -19.11 -0.61
N VAL A 570 11.51 -17.89 -0.12
CA VAL A 570 12.77 -17.15 -0.26
C VAL A 570 13.29 -16.76 1.12
N TYR A 571 14.61 -16.71 1.24
CA TYR A 571 15.30 -16.30 2.45
C TYR A 571 16.01 -14.99 2.18
N VAL A 572 15.87 -14.03 3.08
CA VAL A 572 16.48 -12.71 2.95
C VAL A 572 17.41 -12.49 4.11
N LYS A 573 18.70 -12.37 3.82
CA LYS A 573 19.74 -12.10 4.81
C LYS A 573 20.03 -10.61 4.84
N TYR A 574 19.93 -10.03 6.03
CA TYR A 574 20.40 -8.69 6.32
C TYR A 574 21.70 -8.80 7.12
N THR A 575 22.74 -8.11 6.67
CA THR A 575 23.98 -7.94 7.45
C THR A 575 24.07 -6.47 7.82
N ALA A 576 24.00 -6.16 9.11
CA ALA A 576 23.91 -4.78 9.60
C ALA A 576 24.98 -4.50 10.66
N ASN A 577 26.21 -4.21 10.23
CA ASN A 577 27.32 -3.95 11.14
C ASN A 577 27.16 -2.63 11.90
N THR A 578 26.45 -1.66 11.30
CA THR A 578 26.16 -0.38 11.97
C THR A 578 24.84 -0.37 12.74
N GLY A 579 23.89 -1.22 12.36
CA GLY A 579 22.59 -1.43 13.00
C GLY A 579 21.42 -1.54 12.01
N LEU A 580 20.46 -2.42 12.33
CA LEU A 580 19.20 -2.61 11.62
C LEU A 580 18.04 -2.33 12.58
N ASN A 581 17.01 -1.62 12.12
CA ASN A 581 15.95 -1.11 12.99
C ASN A 581 14.54 -1.48 12.58
N THR A 582 14.24 -1.59 11.28
CA THR A 582 12.96 -2.14 10.79
C THR A 582 13.20 -2.97 9.54
N ILE A 583 12.32 -3.93 9.30
CA ILE A 583 12.33 -4.85 8.16
C ILE A 583 10.96 -4.78 7.51
N ARG A 584 10.92 -4.80 6.17
CA ARG A 584 9.69 -4.86 5.38
C ARG A 584 9.90 -5.67 4.12
N ALA A 585 8.86 -6.35 3.67
CA ALA A 585 8.84 -7.05 2.41
C ALA A 585 7.45 -6.99 1.77
N CYS A 586 7.41 -7.04 0.44
CA CYS A 586 6.20 -7.24 -0.33
C CYS A 586 6.44 -8.39 -1.31
N LEU A 587 5.72 -9.50 -1.13
CA LEU A 587 5.79 -10.63 -2.07
C LEU A 587 4.76 -10.40 -3.17
N HIS A 588 5.13 -10.73 -4.40
CA HIS A 588 4.22 -10.75 -5.53
C HIS A 588 4.04 -12.19 -6.01
N LEU A 589 2.87 -12.74 -5.72
CA LEU A 589 2.57 -14.16 -5.81
C LEU A 589 1.87 -14.49 -7.13
N LEU A 590 2.34 -15.52 -7.83
CA LEU A 590 1.56 -16.17 -8.89
C LEU A 590 0.60 -17.16 -8.23
N ALA A 591 -0.70 -16.97 -8.46
CA ALA A 591 -1.69 -17.97 -8.10
C ALA A 591 -1.56 -19.16 -9.06
N ASN A 592 -1.76 -20.38 -8.56
CA ASN A 592 -1.83 -21.60 -9.40
C ASN A 592 -3.10 -21.66 -10.27
N ARG A 593 -3.95 -20.63 -10.22
CA ARG A 593 -5.21 -20.54 -10.95
C ARG A 593 -5.11 -19.54 -12.08
N LYS A 594 -5.83 -19.81 -13.18
CA LYS A 594 -5.89 -18.90 -14.32
C LYS A 594 -6.58 -17.59 -13.91
N LEU A 595 -5.96 -16.46 -14.24
CA LEU A 595 -6.49 -15.14 -13.91
C LEU A 595 -7.41 -14.62 -15.01
N ARG A 596 -8.32 -13.73 -14.63
CA ARG A 596 -9.28 -13.04 -15.50
C ARG A 596 -8.84 -11.61 -15.73
N ASN A 597 -9.40 -11.03 -16.79
CA ASN A 597 -9.29 -9.59 -17.06
C ASN A 597 -10.66 -8.91 -17.13
N GLN A 598 -11.75 -9.58 -16.74
CA GLN A 598 -13.09 -9.05 -16.90
C GLN A 598 -13.51 -8.22 -15.70
N ILE A 599 -13.87 -6.96 -15.93
CA ILE A 599 -14.46 -6.08 -14.93
C ILE A 599 -15.62 -5.27 -15.54
N LYS A 600 -16.57 -4.89 -14.68
CA LYS A 600 -17.50 -3.79 -14.91
C LYS A 600 -16.93 -2.53 -14.24
N THR A 601 -16.85 -1.44 -14.98
CA THR A 601 -16.50 -0.11 -14.44
C THR A 601 -17.70 0.81 -14.48
N VAL A 602 -18.00 1.52 -13.39
CA VAL A 602 -19.05 2.53 -13.31
C VAL A 602 -18.46 3.85 -12.86
N HIS A 603 -18.55 4.87 -13.73
CA HIS A 603 -18.17 6.25 -13.40
C HIS A 603 -19.41 7.01 -12.99
N THR A 604 -19.41 7.58 -11.80
CA THR A 604 -20.50 8.42 -11.29
C THR A 604 -20.01 9.85 -11.17
N TYR A 605 -20.75 10.79 -11.74
CA TYR A 605 -20.36 12.20 -11.80
C TYR A 605 -21.61 13.11 -11.86
N ARG A 606 -21.46 14.41 -11.58
CA ARG A 606 -22.53 15.40 -11.74
C ARG A 606 -22.22 16.38 -12.85
N ILE A 607 -23.24 16.75 -13.62
CA ILE A 607 -23.20 17.88 -14.57
C ILE A 607 -24.42 18.74 -14.31
N GLY A 608 -24.21 20.02 -13.96
CA GLY A 608 -25.31 20.93 -13.59
C GLY A 608 -26.13 20.42 -12.39
N GLY A 609 -25.45 19.83 -11.40
CA GLY A 609 -26.08 19.22 -10.20
C GLY A 609 -26.72 17.85 -10.41
N GLN A 610 -27.02 17.46 -11.66
CA GLN A 610 -27.64 16.17 -11.97
C GLN A 610 -26.62 15.04 -11.92
N LEU A 611 -26.92 14.00 -11.14
CA LEU A 611 -26.12 12.79 -11.05
C LEU A 611 -26.27 11.96 -12.33
N LYS A 612 -25.14 11.55 -12.91
CA LYS A 612 -25.06 10.72 -14.11
C LYS A 612 -24.12 9.54 -13.83
N SER A 613 -24.31 8.47 -14.59
CA SER A 613 -23.41 7.32 -14.60
C SER A 613 -23.02 6.92 -16.02
N ALA A 614 -21.81 6.38 -16.16
CA ALA A 614 -21.34 5.74 -17.39
C ALA A 614 -20.76 4.38 -17.05
N GLU A 615 -21.36 3.33 -17.61
CA GLU A 615 -20.95 1.95 -17.39
C GLU A 615 -20.14 1.42 -18.58
N LYS A 616 -19.11 0.62 -18.30
CA LYS A 616 -18.33 -0.11 -19.31
C LYS A 616 -18.05 -1.53 -18.83
N TRP A 617 -18.23 -2.47 -19.73
CA TRP A 617 -17.85 -3.87 -19.57
C TRP A 617 -16.54 -4.11 -20.30
N LEU A 618 -15.50 -4.47 -19.56
CA LEU A 618 -14.14 -4.58 -20.08
C LEU A 618 -13.67 -6.01 -19.87
N THR A 619 -13.38 -6.74 -20.95
CA THR A 619 -12.99 -8.16 -20.90
C THR A 619 -11.48 -8.36 -21.04
N LYS A 620 -10.75 -7.31 -21.42
CA LYS A 620 -9.30 -7.28 -21.60
C LYS A 620 -8.78 -5.85 -21.42
N PRO A 621 -7.48 -5.66 -21.18
CA PRO A 621 -6.86 -4.33 -21.21
C PRO A 621 -7.25 -3.57 -22.49
N THR A 622 -7.83 -2.38 -22.33
CA THR A 622 -8.36 -1.58 -23.44
C THR A 622 -8.52 -0.13 -23.02
N ALA A 623 -8.46 0.77 -24.01
CA ALA A 623 -8.90 2.13 -23.85
C ALA A 623 -10.42 2.26 -24.09
N TYR A 624 -11.04 3.24 -23.46
CA TYR A 624 -12.42 3.66 -23.74
C TYR A 624 -12.60 5.14 -23.42
N THR A 625 -13.72 5.73 -23.85
CA THR A 625 -13.95 7.16 -23.70
C THR A 625 -15.30 7.45 -23.04
N ILE A 626 -15.34 8.55 -22.30
CA ILE A 626 -16.56 9.17 -21.78
C ILE A 626 -16.52 10.64 -22.19
N GLU A 627 -17.63 11.14 -22.72
CA GLU A 627 -17.76 12.53 -23.15
C GLU A 627 -18.70 13.29 -22.19
N CYS A 628 -18.22 14.42 -21.67
CA CYS A 628 -18.97 15.28 -20.77
C CYS A 628 -19.26 16.62 -21.44
N SER A 629 -20.54 17.00 -21.54
CA SER A 629 -20.96 18.24 -22.20
C SER A 629 -20.56 19.52 -21.44
N ALA A 630 -20.30 19.42 -20.15
CA ALA A 630 -19.78 20.50 -19.29
C ALA A 630 -18.77 19.91 -18.29
N GLU A 631 -18.18 20.77 -17.44
CA GLU A 631 -17.22 20.33 -16.43
C GLU A 631 -17.93 19.41 -15.40
N PRO A 632 -17.50 18.14 -15.30
CA PRO A 632 -18.13 17.20 -14.38
C PRO A 632 -17.57 17.37 -12.96
N GLU A 633 -18.45 17.26 -11.97
CA GLU A 633 -18.05 16.96 -10.60
C GLU A 633 -17.86 15.44 -10.49
N ASN A 634 -16.62 14.98 -10.35
CA ASN A 634 -16.33 13.56 -10.14
C ASN A 634 -16.86 13.13 -8.75
N VAL A 635 -17.71 12.09 -8.71
CA VAL A 635 -18.29 11.58 -7.46
C VAL A 635 -17.62 10.28 -7.05
N SER A 636 -17.67 9.27 -7.92
CA SER A 636 -17.06 7.97 -7.64
C SER A 636 -16.71 7.18 -8.90
N VAL A 637 -15.79 6.22 -8.74
CA VAL A 637 -15.50 5.19 -9.72
C VAL A 637 -15.56 3.83 -9.06
N LYS A 638 -16.42 2.94 -9.56
CA LYS A 638 -16.57 1.56 -9.10
C LYS A 638 -15.94 0.60 -10.10
N LEU A 639 -15.14 -0.33 -9.59
CA LEU A 639 -14.63 -1.50 -10.29
C LEU A 639 -15.31 -2.72 -9.68
N GLU A 640 -15.80 -3.65 -10.51
CA GLU A 640 -16.57 -4.80 -10.05
C GLU A 640 -16.24 -6.02 -10.90
N VAL A 641 -15.99 -7.15 -10.26
CA VAL A 641 -15.91 -8.45 -10.93
C VAL A 641 -17.26 -9.14 -10.72
N PRO A 642 -18.05 -9.35 -11.79
CA PRO A 642 -19.37 -9.95 -11.66
C PRO A 642 -19.29 -11.38 -11.12
N HIS A 643 -20.39 -11.87 -10.56
CA HIS A 643 -20.57 -13.30 -10.30
C HIS A 643 -20.45 -14.10 -11.60
N GLU A 644 -19.96 -15.33 -11.52
CA GLU A 644 -19.87 -16.22 -12.67
C GLU A 644 -20.43 -17.60 -12.36
N GLU A 645 -21.23 -18.11 -13.29
CA GLU A 645 -21.77 -19.47 -13.25
C GLU A 645 -20.80 -20.47 -13.90
N HIS A 646 -20.82 -21.73 -13.43
CA HIS A 646 -19.98 -22.83 -13.94
C HIS A 646 -20.22 -23.23 -15.40
#